data_AF-A0A067CPJ0-F1
#
_entry.id   AF-A0A067CPJ0-F1
#
_cell.length_a   1.000
_cell.length_b   1.000
_cell.length_c   1.000
_cell.angle_alpha   90.00
_cell.angle_beta   90.00
_cell.angle_gamma   90.00
#
_symmetry.space_group_name_H-M   'P 1'
#
loop_
_entity.id
_entity.type
_entity.pdbx_description
1 polymer ?
#
loop_
_entity_poly.entity_id
_entity_poly.type
_entity_poly.pdbx_seq_one_letter_code
_entity_poly.pdbx_strand_id
1 'polypeptide(L)'
;MVSSPWRDAYVAARRLSSCVAALVVLYIEVTGSIATRTALYGAAAPAELSNVYYSPLIGPFLRRVAANASYLAALAPTPHLNVLYIDQTEPSETLTVSRTSCGNYFPSDAMYNQSYVAPLLHQLLDAQRSWHAVDLADHVVVVDCAYTGRLLNDTTALKLHLIDLTQTNVTTVFLQTMLLTRPAKCMTLSGGLANVVTSPIHGVAAPATYFHLLGIEFPFVLAPFERIALQDPSETQWHATVHSSGERVILSGTDGVYRESPAIQGNYDFYHWALPDDPQRFLEEIAYIAEPFAVDSYAWVRCLLGLGVAFNLGANCAVALLVVGHSWLSRREVWIPDLYPSIQRRIQLRSLLLLGATIATNYWHIFEYCLQNGNARQGINQGFLLHDMVRSDGLTYLLALALTLADVLQTRLCLDVVVLLYVVCVHQRLSLVTFLQWRMDETNAFLDANYVDCIVSEPGAAMTLWMYHRNTETPSYLLATELSWYVVALGLTLLYGVALDKPLRRRLWRRQPVRIAAGIANSEERSPRPAHQRWSRQSSLYTCSNDADAKDGSSLFERSTMHALAQTYGLVAPLDEYKLCGGTRKVSPSAIWLLGYIILKDEFVVELRDYVRIWANLLLPSRVFRVYCFRIQEGDTTSIHKEPLPMQGLRARDLLCHISLRPLR
;
A
#
# COMPACT_ATOMS: atom_id res chain seq x y z
N MET A 1 -34.27 -40.92 0.55
CA MET A 1 -33.54 -40.59 -0.69
C MET A 1 -32.06 -40.50 -0.36
N VAL A 2 -31.24 -41.35 -0.97
CA VAL A 2 -29.78 -41.38 -0.80
C VAL A 2 -29.18 -40.25 -1.65
N SER A 3 -28.44 -39.31 -1.04
CA SER A 3 -27.67 -38.29 -1.77
C SER A 3 -26.64 -38.98 -2.65
N SER A 4 -26.48 -38.55 -3.91
CA SER A 4 -25.39 -39.08 -4.73
C SER A 4 -24.06 -38.66 -4.11
N PRO A 5 -23.09 -39.55 -3.89
CA PRO A 5 -21.83 -39.24 -3.19
C PRO A 5 -21.06 -38.07 -3.83
N TRP A 6 -21.21 -37.87 -5.14
CA TRP A 6 -20.68 -36.72 -5.88
C TRP A 6 -21.19 -35.36 -5.41
N ARG A 7 -22.46 -35.27 -5.00
CA ARG A 7 -23.07 -34.01 -4.54
C ARG A 7 -22.49 -33.61 -3.19
N ASP A 8 -22.35 -34.58 -2.29
CA ASP A 8 -21.84 -34.33 -0.94
C ASP A 8 -20.36 -33.94 -0.99
N ALA A 9 -19.58 -34.60 -1.85
CA ALA A 9 -18.18 -34.23 -2.12
C ALA A 9 -18.07 -32.82 -2.74
N TYR A 10 -18.92 -32.47 -3.71
CA TYR A 10 -18.94 -31.14 -4.32
C TYR A 10 -19.27 -30.04 -3.30
N VAL A 11 -20.29 -30.24 -2.47
CA VAL A 11 -20.68 -29.29 -1.42
C VAL A 11 -19.55 -29.11 -0.41
N ALA A 12 -18.94 -30.21 0.05
CA ALA A 12 -17.81 -30.14 0.98
C ALA A 12 -16.61 -29.37 0.39
N ALA A 13 -16.23 -29.68 -0.86
CA ALA A 13 -15.13 -29.00 -1.54
C ALA A 13 -15.40 -27.49 -1.73
N ARG A 14 -16.63 -27.12 -2.11
CA ARG A 14 -17.02 -25.72 -2.27
C ARG A 14 -17.04 -24.95 -0.94
N ARG A 15 -17.48 -25.57 0.14
CA ARG A 15 -17.46 -24.93 1.47
C ARG A 15 -16.03 -24.77 1.98
N LEU A 16 -15.17 -25.75 1.75
CA LEU A 16 -13.74 -25.62 2.04
C LEU A 16 -13.12 -24.45 1.28
N SER A 17 -13.41 -24.36 -0.02
CA SER A 17 -12.92 -23.25 -0.87
C SER A 17 -13.45 -21.89 -0.40
N SER A 18 -14.75 -21.77 -0.05
CA SER A 18 -15.31 -20.55 0.53
C SER A 18 -14.65 -20.17 1.86
N CYS A 19 -14.36 -21.16 2.71
CA CYS A 19 -13.66 -20.95 3.98
C CYS A 19 -12.24 -20.41 3.75
N VAL A 20 -11.48 -21.03 2.82
CA VAL A 20 -10.15 -20.54 2.42
C VAL A 20 -10.25 -19.12 1.86
N ALA A 21 -11.23 -18.83 1.00
CA ALA A 21 -11.43 -17.50 0.45
C ALA A 21 -11.74 -16.46 1.54
N ALA A 22 -12.56 -16.81 2.55
CA ALA A 22 -12.82 -15.95 3.69
C ALA A 22 -11.55 -15.68 4.53
N LEU A 23 -10.67 -16.66 4.68
CA LEU A 23 -9.36 -16.47 5.33
C LEU A 23 -8.44 -15.56 4.51
N VAL A 24 -8.46 -15.68 3.17
CA VAL A 24 -7.72 -14.76 2.28
C VAL A 24 -8.25 -13.34 2.41
N VAL A 25 -9.58 -13.16 2.46
CA VAL A 25 -10.19 -11.84 2.73
C VAL A 25 -9.71 -11.31 4.08
N LEU A 26 -9.76 -12.13 5.14
CA LEU A 26 -9.29 -11.71 6.47
C LEU A 26 -7.81 -11.30 6.45
N TYR A 27 -6.95 -12.06 5.77
CA TYR A 27 -5.54 -11.74 5.62
C TYR A 27 -5.33 -10.38 4.93
N ILE A 28 -5.96 -10.17 3.77
CA ILE A 28 -5.86 -8.91 3.01
C ILE A 28 -6.37 -7.73 3.84
N GLU A 29 -7.42 -7.94 4.64
CA GLU A 29 -8.00 -6.91 5.49
C GLU A 29 -7.09 -6.53 6.67
N VAL A 30 -6.45 -7.53 7.29
CA VAL A 30 -5.50 -7.31 8.38
C VAL A 30 -4.24 -6.61 7.85
N THR A 31 -3.66 -7.06 6.74
CA THR A 31 -2.47 -6.41 6.17
C THR A 31 -2.79 -4.99 5.70
N GLY A 32 -3.95 -4.77 5.06
CA GLY A 32 -4.41 -3.43 4.69
C GLY A 32 -4.62 -2.50 5.90
N SER A 33 -5.11 -3.03 7.02
CA SER A 33 -5.26 -2.26 8.27
C SER A 33 -3.91 -1.90 8.89
N ILE A 34 -2.93 -2.81 8.85
CA ILE A 34 -1.56 -2.55 9.30
C ILE A 34 -0.89 -1.50 8.41
N ALA A 35 -1.05 -1.61 7.09
CA ALA A 35 -0.58 -0.65 6.11
C ALA A 35 -1.19 0.75 6.34
N THR A 36 -2.50 0.83 6.55
CA THR A 36 -3.18 2.11 6.84
C THR A 36 -2.64 2.74 8.13
N ARG A 37 -2.38 1.92 9.17
CA ARG A 37 -1.81 2.40 10.43
C ARG A 37 -0.37 2.90 10.27
N THR A 38 0.42 2.24 9.44
CA THR A 38 1.82 2.65 9.20
C THR A 38 1.87 3.95 8.38
N ALA A 39 1.03 4.08 7.35
CA ALA A 39 0.89 5.33 6.59
C ALA A 39 0.47 6.54 7.47
N LEU A 40 -0.35 6.32 8.51
CA LEU A 40 -0.77 7.37 9.44
C LEU A 40 0.40 8.02 10.20
N TYR A 41 1.42 7.24 10.57
CA TYR A 41 2.57 7.73 11.33
C TYR A 41 3.72 8.20 10.43
N GLY A 42 3.60 8.00 9.11
CA GLY A 42 4.74 8.02 8.21
C GLY A 42 5.45 6.66 8.23
N ALA A 43 5.72 6.13 7.06
CA ALA A 43 6.42 4.87 6.89
C ALA A 43 7.55 5.05 5.88
N ALA A 44 8.72 4.54 6.23
CA ALA A 44 9.91 4.53 5.40
C ALA A 44 10.25 3.09 4.98
N ALA A 45 10.69 2.92 3.73
CA ALA A 45 11.42 1.74 3.31
C ALA A 45 12.87 1.82 3.82
N PRO A 46 13.61 0.70 3.92
CA PRO A 46 15.05 0.77 4.19
C PRO A 46 15.75 1.60 3.11
N ALA A 47 16.80 2.32 3.52
CA ALA A 47 17.63 3.08 2.60
C ALA A 47 18.35 2.14 1.62
N GLU A 48 18.19 2.38 0.32
CA GLU A 48 18.76 1.56 -0.75
C GLU A 48 19.63 2.41 -1.70
N LEU A 49 20.55 1.74 -2.39
CA LEU A 49 21.36 2.37 -3.43
C LEU A 49 20.45 2.73 -4.61
N SER A 50 20.37 4.02 -4.94
CA SER A 50 19.51 4.53 -6.02
C SER A 50 20.29 4.66 -7.32
N ASN A 51 21.13 5.69 -7.43
CA ASN A 51 21.91 6.00 -8.64
C ASN A 51 23.41 6.06 -8.33
N VAL A 52 24.25 5.77 -9.33
CA VAL A 52 25.70 5.94 -9.21
C VAL A 52 26.20 6.82 -10.36
N TYR A 53 26.87 7.91 -10.01
CA TYR A 53 27.48 8.82 -10.97
C TYR A 53 28.98 8.53 -11.08
N TYR A 54 29.43 8.26 -12.30
CA TYR A 54 30.81 7.90 -12.61
C TYR A 54 31.55 9.06 -13.27
N SER A 55 32.85 9.17 -12.97
CA SER A 55 33.85 10.05 -13.56
C SER A 55 34.96 9.18 -14.15
N PRO A 56 34.77 8.59 -15.34
CA PRO A 56 35.67 7.56 -15.83
C PRO A 56 37.01 8.11 -16.37
N LEU A 57 37.09 9.40 -16.71
CA LEU A 57 38.27 9.98 -17.36
C LEU A 57 39.28 10.54 -16.34
N ILE A 58 38.85 10.90 -15.13
CA ILE A 58 39.74 11.50 -14.13
C ILE A 58 40.88 10.55 -13.70
N GLY A 59 40.59 9.27 -13.47
CA GLY A 59 41.60 8.28 -13.07
C GLY A 59 42.71 8.12 -14.12
N PRO A 60 42.38 7.79 -15.38
CA PRO A 60 43.35 7.75 -16.49
C PRO A 60 44.10 9.08 -16.71
N PHE A 61 43.42 10.23 -16.52
CA PHE A 61 44.05 11.55 -16.62
C PHE A 61 45.11 11.77 -15.54
N LEU A 62 44.78 11.46 -14.27
CA LEU A 62 45.73 11.58 -13.15
C LEU A 62 46.95 10.69 -13.34
N ARG A 63 46.81 9.49 -13.95
CA ARG A 63 47.97 8.63 -14.29
C ARG A 63 48.90 9.29 -15.33
N ARG A 64 48.37 10.03 -16.30
CA ARG A 64 49.17 10.78 -17.28
C ARG A 64 49.89 11.95 -16.64
N VAL A 65 49.21 12.68 -15.75
CA VAL A 65 49.81 13.76 -14.95
C VAL A 65 50.95 13.21 -14.11
N ALA A 66 50.70 12.14 -13.35
CA ALA A 66 51.70 11.47 -12.52
C ALA A 66 52.93 10.98 -13.31
N ALA A 67 52.75 10.60 -14.58
CA ALA A 67 53.85 10.14 -15.42
C ALA A 67 54.74 11.28 -15.98
N ASN A 68 54.24 12.52 -16.01
CA ASN A 68 54.94 13.65 -16.61
C ASN A 68 54.77 14.95 -15.82
N ALA A 69 55.79 15.26 -15.01
CA ALA A 69 55.87 16.46 -14.16
C ALA A 69 55.66 17.79 -14.91
N SER A 70 55.88 17.85 -16.22
CA SER A 70 55.70 19.08 -17.02
C SER A 70 54.32 19.19 -17.69
N TYR A 71 53.48 18.16 -17.60
CA TYR A 71 52.25 18.05 -18.38
C TYR A 71 51.20 19.13 -18.02
N LEU A 72 50.94 19.36 -16.72
CA LEU A 72 49.99 20.40 -16.31
C LEU A 72 50.51 21.81 -16.59
N ALA A 73 51.80 22.06 -16.36
CA ALA A 73 52.40 23.37 -16.62
C ALA A 73 52.31 23.77 -18.11
N ALA A 74 52.36 22.80 -19.03
CA ALA A 74 52.16 23.04 -20.45
C ALA A 74 50.70 23.38 -20.82
N LEU A 75 49.73 22.81 -20.10
CA LEU A 75 48.30 23.00 -20.35
C LEU A 75 47.73 24.27 -19.71
N ALA A 76 48.30 24.70 -18.58
CA ALA A 76 47.85 25.83 -17.78
C ALA A 76 49.01 26.82 -17.53
N PRO A 77 49.46 27.58 -18.55
CA PRO A 77 50.65 28.45 -18.44
C PRO A 77 50.39 29.78 -17.70
N THR A 78 49.14 30.11 -17.41
CA THR A 78 48.73 31.38 -16.79
C THR A 78 48.53 31.24 -15.28
N PRO A 79 48.93 32.25 -14.47
CA PRO A 79 48.78 32.26 -13.01
C PRO A 79 47.34 32.58 -12.55
N HIS A 80 46.35 32.28 -13.38
CA HIS A 80 44.93 32.46 -13.06
C HIS A 80 44.27 31.09 -12.99
N LEU A 81 43.19 30.97 -12.21
CA LEU A 81 42.40 29.75 -12.10
C LEU A 81 41.98 29.26 -13.49
N ASN A 82 42.63 28.18 -13.95
CA ASN A 82 42.38 27.58 -15.26
C ASN A 82 41.41 26.42 -15.10
N VAL A 83 40.42 26.33 -15.98
CA VAL A 83 39.49 25.20 -16.06
C VAL A 83 39.84 24.37 -17.30
N LEU A 84 40.17 23.11 -17.07
CA LEU A 84 40.48 22.13 -18.09
C LEU A 84 39.32 21.13 -18.21
N TYR A 85 38.93 20.82 -19.43
CA TYR A 85 37.89 19.88 -19.75
C TYR A 85 38.54 18.64 -20.37
N ILE A 86 38.40 17.48 -19.71
CA ILE A 86 38.95 16.22 -20.19
C ILE A 86 37.89 15.47 -20.97
N ASP A 87 38.20 15.11 -22.21
CA ASP A 87 37.30 14.44 -23.13
C ASP A 87 38.01 13.24 -23.78
N GLN A 88 37.26 12.37 -24.45
CA GLN A 88 37.78 11.20 -25.12
C GLN A 88 37.40 11.25 -26.61
N THR A 89 38.40 11.18 -27.49
CA THR A 89 38.13 11.10 -28.94
C THR A 89 37.78 9.68 -29.34
N GLU A 90 36.55 9.44 -29.77
CA GLU A 90 36.20 8.23 -30.53
C GLU A 90 36.80 8.33 -31.95
N PRO A 91 37.47 7.29 -32.49
CA PRO A 91 37.55 5.90 -32.03
C PRO A 91 38.86 5.49 -31.32
N SER A 92 39.76 6.43 -30.99
CA SER A 92 41.12 6.12 -30.52
C SER A 92 41.26 5.94 -29.00
N GLU A 93 40.18 6.13 -28.23
CA GLU A 93 40.16 6.15 -26.76
C GLU A 93 41.20 7.09 -26.11
N THR A 94 41.77 8.00 -26.89
CA THR A 94 42.81 8.92 -26.41
C THR A 94 42.19 10.09 -25.69
N LEU A 95 42.61 10.33 -24.43
CA LEU A 95 42.22 11.53 -23.70
C LEU A 95 42.72 12.78 -24.43
N THR A 96 41.81 13.72 -24.65
CA THR A 96 42.04 15.07 -25.15
C THR A 96 41.67 16.10 -24.08
N VAL A 97 42.38 17.23 -24.06
CA VAL A 97 42.16 18.29 -23.07
C VAL A 97 41.79 19.57 -23.80
N SER A 98 40.67 20.17 -23.42
CA SER A 98 40.19 21.46 -23.91
C SER A 98 40.24 22.51 -22.79
N ARG A 99 40.35 23.78 -23.17
CA ARG A 99 40.35 24.94 -22.25
C ARG A 99 39.05 25.76 -22.29
N THR A 100 38.12 25.39 -23.17
CA THR A 100 36.94 26.21 -23.46
C THR A 100 35.67 25.52 -22.98
N SER A 101 35.43 24.30 -23.45
CA SER A 101 34.31 23.45 -23.05
C SER A 101 34.63 21.98 -23.33
N CYS A 102 33.76 21.10 -22.86
CA CYS A 102 33.63 19.73 -23.36
C CYS A 102 33.22 19.71 -24.85
N GLY A 103 33.50 18.60 -25.54
CA GLY A 103 33.27 18.47 -26.98
C GLY A 103 31.79 18.57 -27.39
N ASN A 104 30.90 17.96 -26.60
CA ASN A 104 29.45 18.03 -26.79
C ASN A 104 28.82 18.94 -25.74
N TYR A 105 28.30 20.11 -26.10
CA TYR A 105 27.71 21.03 -25.14
C TYR A 105 26.29 20.60 -24.70
N PHE A 106 26.06 20.51 -23.39
CA PHE A 106 24.74 20.30 -22.78
C PHE A 106 24.28 21.54 -22.00
N PRO A 107 22.96 21.77 -21.80
CA PRO A 107 22.48 22.89 -20.99
C PRO A 107 23.09 22.95 -19.58
N SER A 108 23.32 21.80 -18.95
CA SER A 108 24.00 21.69 -17.66
C SER A 108 25.44 22.17 -17.67
N ASP A 109 26.10 22.30 -18.84
CA ASP A 109 27.48 22.79 -18.92
C ASP A 109 27.65 24.23 -18.45
N ALA A 110 26.56 24.99 -18.35
CA ALA A 110 26.56 26.32 -17.74
C ALA A 110 27.19 26.33 -16.33
N MET A 111 27.02 25.26 -15.53
CA MET A 111 27.62 25.16 -14.18
C MET A 111 29.11 24.78 -14.17
N TYR A 112 29.66 24.34 -15.31
CA TYR A 112 31.09 24.04 -15.44
C TYR A 112 31.88 25.19 -16.07
N ASN A 113 31.19 26.21 -16.60
CA ASN A 113 31.84 27.39 -17.18
C ASN A 113 32.70 28.11 -16.14
N GLN A 114 33.87 28.59 -16.59
CA GLN A 114 34.81 29.33 -15.73
C GLN A 114 34.17 30.54 -15.05
N SER A 115 33.22 31.21 -15.71
CA SER A 115 32.49 32.36 -15.15
C SER A 115 31.65 32.02 -13.92
N TYR A 116 31.22 30.76 -13.77
CA TYR A 116 30.47 30.29 -12.61
C TYR A 116 31.36 29.55 -11.60
N VAL A 117 32.25 28.68 -12.09
CA VAL A 117 33.15 27.87 -11.25
C VAL A 117 34.12 28.75 -10.45
N ALA A 118 34.68 29.80 -11.05
CA ALA A 118 35.64 30.67 -10.36
C ALA A 118 35.04 31.37 -9.12
N PRO A 119 33.92 32.11 -9.20
CA PRO A 119 33.33 32.71 -8.00
C PRO A 119 32.83 31.67 -7.00
N LEU A 120 32.32 30.52 -7.46
CA LEU A 120 31.90 29.43 -6.57
C LEU A 120 33.06 28.88 -5.75
N LEU A 121 34.19 28.59 -6.39
CA LEU A 121 35.38 28.09 -5.70
C LEU A 121 35.95 29.13 -4.73
N HIS A 122 35.90 30.42 -5.04
CA HIS A 122 36.28 31.46 -4.08
C HIS A 122 35.39 31.45 -2.83
N GLN A 123 34.09 31.18 -2.96
CA GLN A 123 33.19 31.09 -1.79
C GLN A 123 33.36 29.78 -0.98
N LEU A 124 33.81 28.72 -1.63
CA LEU A 124 34.07 27.42 -1.00
C LEU A 124 35.44 27.37 -0.30
N LEU A 125 36.49 27.76 -1.03
CA LEU A 125 37.91 27.53 -0.73
C LEU A 125 38.69 28.85 -0.57
N ASP A 126 38.09 29.88 0.03
CA ASP A 126 38.79 31.13 0.30
C ASP A 126 40.09 30.89 1.10
N ALA A 127 41.23 31.34 0.56
CA ALA A 127 42.56 31.11 1.11
C ALA A 127 42.75 31.69 2.53
N GLN A 128 41.87 32.59 2.98
CA GLN A 128 41.88 33.09 4.36
C GLN A 128 41.40 32.06 5.39
N ARG A 129 40.90 30.90 4.96
CA ARG A 129 40.30 29.89 5.83
C ARG A 129 41.33 28.85 6.26
N SER A 130 41.53 28.69 7.56
CA SER A 130 42.58 27.85 8.14
C SER A 130 42.35 26.33 8.08
N TRP A 131 41.28 25.85 7.46
CA TRP A 131 40.93 24.42 7.44
C TRP A 131 41.47 23.68 6.21
N HIS A 132 41.93 24.38 5.17
CA HIS A 132 42.58 23.82 3.99
C HIS A 132 43.86 24.60 3.63
N ALA A 133 44.70 24.00 2.80
CA ALA A 133 45.89 24.63 2.23
C ALA A 133 45.75 24.94 0.72
N VAL A 134 44.55 24.74 0.16
CA VAL A 134 44.29 25.02 -1.26
C VAL A 134 44.34 26.52 -1.53
N ASP A 135 45.30 26.97 -2.34
CA ASP A 135 45.32 28.29 -2.95
C ASP A 135 44.89 28.17 -4.43
N LEU A 136 43.78 28.81 -4.79
CA LEU A 136 43.21 28.75 -6.14
C LEU A 136 44.15 29.28 -7.23
N ALA A 137 45.18 30.07 -6.88
CA ALA A 137 46.21 30.51 -7.82
C ALA A 137 47.17 29.38 -8.23
N ASP A 138 47.41 28.42 -7.33
CA ASP A 138 48.35 27.31 -7.52
C ASP A 138 47.65 26.00 -7.96
N HIS A 139 46.35 26.06 -8.27
CA HIS A 139 45.56 24.89 -8.63
C HIS A 139 44.93 25.04 -10.02
N VAL A 140 44.80 23.91 -10.70
CA VAL A 140 44.08 23.77 -11.97
C VAL A 140 42.79 22.99 -11.72
N VAL A 141 41.66 23.52 -12.18
CA VAL A 141 40.37 22.83 -12.09
C VAL A 141 40.23 21.91 -13.30
N VAL A 142 39.81 20.68 -13.06
CA VAL A 142 39.59 19.66 -14.08
C VAL A 142 38.13 19.20 -14.00
N VAL A 143 37.47 19.23 -15.15
CA VAL A 143 36.10 18.78 -15.36
C VAL A 143 36.13 17.54 -16.22
N ASP A 144 35.57 16.44 -15.70
CA ASP A 144 35.38 15.20 -16.45
C ASP A 144 34.16 15.32 -17.38
N CYS A 145 34.39 15.41 -18.69
CA CYS A 145 33.29 15.54 -19.65
C CYS A 145 32.45 14.28 -19.78
N ALA A 146 32.94 13.12 -19.35
CA ALA A 146 32.16 11.89 -19.30
C ALA A 146 31.47 11.66 -17.94
N TYR A 147 31.46 12.66 -17.05
CA TYR A 147 30.78 12.56 -15.77
C TYR A 147 29.28 12.26 -15.96
N THR A 148 28.77 11.21 -15.31
CA THR A 148 27.38 10.76 -15.50
C THR A 148 26.36 11.85 -15.18
N GLY A 149 26.54 12.63 -14.10
CA GLY A 149 25.61 13.72 -13.78
C GLY A 149 25.51 14.76 -14.90
N ARG A 150 26.63 15.07 -15.55
CA ARG A 150 26.67 15.94 -16.74
C ARG A 150 25.95 15.31 -17.94
N LEU A 151 26.20 14.02 -18.21
CA LEU A 151 25.55 13.32 -19.33
C LEU A 151 24.03 13.18 -19.15
N LEU A 152 23.56 13.10 -17.90
CA LEU A 152 22.14 13.10 -17.54
C LEU A 152 21.53 14.51 -17.48
N ASN A 153 22.31 15.55 -17.76
CA ASN A 153 21.89 16.96 -17.67
C ASN A 153 21.36 17.34 -16.26
N ASP A 154 21.89 16.68 -15.22
CA ASP A 154 21.56 16.95 -13.83
C ASP A 154 22.21 18.27 -13.39
N THR A 155 21.40 19.29 -13.11
CA THR A 155 21.85 20.64 -12.72
C THR A 155 21.90 20.83 -11.20
N THR A 156 21.66 19.78 -10.42
CA THR A 156 21.59 19.81 -8.96
C THR A 156 22.90 19.34 -8.32
N ALA A 157 23.71 18.62 -9.10
CA ALA A 157 24.97 17.99 -8.73
C ALA A 157 26.16 18.56 -9.53
N LEU A 158 27.22 18.97 -8.84
CA LEU A 158 28.46 19.46 -9.43
C LEU A 158 29.65 18.68 -8.87
N LYS A 159 30.50 18.14 -9.75
CA LYS A 159 31.75 17.47 -9.38
C LYS A 159 32.94 18.12 -10.05
N LEU A 160 33.92 18.56 -9.26
CA LEU A 160 35.13 19.23 -9.72
C LEU A 160 36.36 18.59 -9.10
N HIS A 161 37.46 18.58 -9.84
CA HIS A 161 38.76 18.09 -9.35
C HIS A 161 39.79 19.20 -9.45
N LEU A 162 40.39 19.60 -8.34
CA LEU A 162 41.45 20.59 -8.28
C LEU A 162 42.78 19.86 -8.16
N ILE A 163 43.72 20.14 -9.06
CA ILE A 163 45.06 19.54 -9.03
C ILE A 163 46.07 20.65 -8.76
N ASP A 164 46.91 20.44 -7.76
CA ASP A 164 48.04 21.32 -7.46
C ASP A 164 49.03 21.31 -8.65
N LEU A 165 49.55 22.49 -9.03
CA LEU A 165 50.60 22.63 -10.04
C LEU A 165 51.86 21.82 -9.70
N THR A 166 52.13 21.55 -8.42
CA THR A 166 53.22 20.65 -7.98
C THR A 166 52.94 19.17 -8.25
N GLN A 167 51.73 18.81 -8.70
CA GLN A 167 51.27 17.44 -9.01
C GLN A 167 51.36 16.47 -7.82
N THR A 168 51.33 17.00 -6.61
CA THR A 168 51.38 16.18 -5.39
C THR A 168 50.00 15.68 -4.97
N ASN A 169 49.00 16.56 -5.02
CA ASN A 169 47.68 16.32 -4.47
C ASN A 169 46.57 16.64 -5.47
N VAL A 170 45.47 15.91 -5.37
CA VAL A 170 44.20 16.20 -6.01
C VAL A 170 43.13 16.38 -4.95
N THR A 171 42.39 17.48 -5.04
CA THR A 171 41.25 17.79 -4.18
C THR A 171 39.97 17.65 -4.99
N THR A 172 39.10 16.73 -4.59
CA THR A 172 37.78 16.55 -5.20
C THR A 172 36.75 17.31 -4.41
N VAL A 173 35.95 18.11 -5.12
CA VAL A 173 34.79 18.83 -4.59
C VAL A 173 33.55 18.24 -5.22
N PHE A 174 32.66 17.71 -4.40
CA PHE A 174 31.30 17.35 -4.81
C PHE A 174 30.30 18.24 -4.11
N LEU A 175 29.56 19.03 -4.88
CA LEU A 175 28.54 19.96 -4.41
C LEU A 175 27.18 19.52 -4.91
N GLN A 176 26.23 19.35 -3.99
CA GLN A 176 24.84 19.03 -4.30
C GLN A 176 23.91 20.03 -3.63
N THR A 177 22.87 20.45 -4.34
CA THR A 177 21.77 21.23 -3.76
C THR A 177 20.81 20.32 -3.00
N MET A 178 20.42 20.73 -1.80
CA MET A 178 19.56 19.97 -0.90
C MET A 178 18.60 20.89 -0.15
N LEU A 179 17.60 20.31 0.51
CA LEU A 179 16.74 21.00 1.45
C LEU A 179 17.48 21.19 2.78
N LEU A 180 17.50 22.42 3.29
CA LEU A 180 18.09 22.79 4.57
C LEU A 180 16.98 23.14 5.56
N THR A 181 16.86 22.35 6.63
CA THR A 181 15.96 22.65 7.75
C THR A 181 16.77 23.19 8.92
N ARG A 182 16.30 24.29 9.50
CA ARG A 182 16.88 24.98 10.66
C ARG A 182 15.88 24.93 11.82
N PRO A 183 15.89 23.87 12.65
CA PRO A 183 14.87 23.66 13.68
C PRO A 183 14.77 24.81 14.68
N ALA A 184 15.90 25.41 15.06
CA ALA A 184 15.92 26.56 15.99
C ALA A 184 15.18 27.80 15.45
N LYS A 185 15.06 27.90 14.12
CA LYS A 185 14.38 29.00 13.42
C LYS A 185 13.01 28.62 12.86
N CYS A 186 12.59 27.36 13.04
CA CYS A 186 11.38 26.80 12.44
C CYS A 186 11.27 27.08 10.93
N MET A 187 12.39 26.99 10.21
CA MET A 187 12.47 27.36 8.81
C MET A 187 13.11 26.25 7.97
N THR A 188 12.57 26.06 6.77
CA THR A 188 13.10 25.18 5.74
C THR A 188 13.35 26.02 4.49
N LEU A 189 14.54 25.90 3.92
CA LEU A 189 15.00 26.67 2.76
C LEU A 189 15.95 25.83 1.89
N SER A 190 16.44 26.41 0.80
CA SER A 190 17.46 25.79 -0.03
C SER A 190 18.82 25.78 0.67
N GLY A 191 19.63 24.77 0.39
CA GLY A 191 21.01 24.70 0.80
C GLY A 191 21.88 24.01 -0.24
N GLY A 192 23.19 24.22 -0.15
CA GLY A 192 24.19 23.53 -0.93
C GLY A 192 25.17 22.86 0.01
N LEU A 193 25.42 21.57 -0.17
CA LEU A 193 26.41 20.85 0.62
C LEU A 193 27.57 20.41 -0.28
N ALA A 194 28.75 20.94 0.02
CA ALA A 194 29.99 20.57 -0.62
C ALA A 194 30.80 19.64 0.27
N ASN A 195 31.23 18.51 -0.30
CA ASN A 195 32.18 17.59 0.30
C ASN A 195 33.52 17.75 -0.40
N VAL A 196 34.54 17.98 0.40
CA VAL A 196 35.90 18.21 -0.07
C VAL A 196 36.81 17.13 0.50
N VAL A 197 37.50 16.42 -0.39
CA VAL A 197 38.48 15.38 -0.06
C VAL A 197 39.75 15.66 -0.81
N THR A 198 40.89 15.63 -0.12
CA THR A 198 42.21 15.73 -0.73
C THR A 198 42.91 14.38 -0.63
N SER A 199 43.43 13.90 -1.76
CA SER A 199 44.21 12.67 -1.84
C SER A 199 45.52 12.90 -2.59
N PRO A 200 46.58 12.16 -2.23
CA PRO A 200 47.82 12.22 -2.98
C PRO A 200 47.64 11.61 -4.38
N ILE A 201 48.26 12.23 -5.39
CA ILE A 201 48.34 11.69 -6.75
C ILE A 201 49.31 10.51 -6.79
N HIS A 202 50.36 10.58 -5.97
CA HIS A 202 51.40 9.57 -5.86
C HIS A 202 51.32 8.80 -4.53
N GLY A 203 51.34 7.47 -4.60
CA GLY A 203 51.41 6.60 -3.42
C GLY A 203 50.04 6.05 -2.97
N VAL A 204 50.05 5.33 -1.84
CA VAL A 204 48.84 4.73 -1.27
C VAL A 204 48.09 5.79 -0.47
N ALA A 205 46.83 6.03 -0.81
CA ALA A 205 46.00 6.97 -0.08
C ALA A 205 45.64 6.42 1.31
N ALA A 206 45.68 7.29 2.32
CA ALA A 206 45.09 7.02 3.62
C ALA A 206 43.55 7.05 3.51
N PRO A 207 42.82 6.54 4.52
CA PRO A 207 41.36 6.66 4.56
C PRO A 207 40.89 8.10 4.35
N ALA A 208 39.83 8.27 3.58
CA ALA A 208 39.30 9.57 3.19
C ALA A 208 38.88 10.38 4.42
N THR A 209 39.36 11.63 4.49
CA THR A 209 38.91 12.61 5.48
C THR A 209 38.09 13.68 4.77
N TYR A 210 36.80 13.75 5.09
CA TYR A 210 35.86 14.66 4.45
C TYR A 210 35.78 15.99 5.19
N PHE A 211 35.82 17.08 4.43
CA PHE A 211 35.40 18.40 4.90
C PHE A 211 34.03 18.75 4.31
N HIS A 212 33.09 19.05 5.19
CA HIS A 212 31.71 19.37 4.83
C HIS A 212 31.49 20.88 4.91
N LEU A 213 30.98 21.47 3.84
CA LEU A 213 30.74 22.90 3.70
C LEU A 213 29.27 23.15 3.33
N LEU A 214 28.61 24.05 4.04
CA LEU A 214 27.21 24.40 3.86
C LEU A 214 27.06 25.81 3.28
N GLY A 215 26.44 25.91 2.12
CA GLY A 215 25.91 27.15 1.57
C GLY A 215 24.45 27.29 1.96
N ILE A 216 24.14 28.28 2.81
CA ILE A 216 22.76 28.61 3.20
C ILE A 216 22.14 29.40 2.03
N GLU A 217 20.92 29.06 1.61
CA GLU A 217 20.19 29.65 0.47
C GLU A 217 20.78 29.34 -0.93
N PHE A 218 21.86 28.59 -1.02
CA PHE A 218 22.37 28.05 -2.28
C PHE A 218 21.33 27.10 -2.93
N PRO A 219 21.12 27.09 -4.26
CA PRO A 219 21.88 27.78 -5.31
C PRO A 219 21.45 29.22 -5.62
N PHE A 220 20.37 29.71 -5.01
CA PHE A 220 19.80 31.03 -5.32
C PHE A 220 20.65 32.19 -4.78
N VAL A 221 21.39 31.96 -3.69
CA VAL A 221 22.34 32.92 -3.13
C VAL A 221 23.73 32.30 -3.08
N LEU A 222 24.68 32.91 -3.80
CA LEU A 222 26.09 32.53 -3.75
C LEU A 222 26.80 33.28 -2.61
N ALA A 223 26.63 32.77 -1.39
CA ALA A 223 27.30 33.26 -0.18
C ALA A 223 28.52 32.39 0.20
N PRO A 224 29.43 32.88 1.07
CA PRO A 224 30.53 32.06 1.59
C PRO A 224 29.99 30.82 2.30
N PHE A 225 30.50 29.64 1.94
CA PHE A 225 30.05 28.40 2.56
C PHE A 225 30.63 28.28 3.97
N GLU A 226 29.88 27.74 4.93
CA GLU A 226 30.34 27.55 6.31
C GLU A 226 30.73 26.09 6.57
N ARG A 227 31.78 25.85 7.35
CA ARG A 227 32.15 24.49 7.73
C ARG A 227 31.09 23.92 8.69
N ILE A 228 30.71 22.66 8.45
CA ILE A 228 29.81 21.91 9.32
C ILE A 228 30.47 20.62 9.82
N ALA A 229 30.02 20.14 10.97
CA ALA A 229 30.33 18.80 11.47
C ALA A 229 29.08 17.92 11.33
N LEU A 230 29.17 16.85 10.54
CA LEU A 230 28.13 15.81 10.47
C LEU A 230 28.16 14.96 11.74
N GLN A 231 26.99 14.62 12.27
CA GLN A 231 26.85 13.81 13.49
C GLN A 231 26.94 12.33 13.16
N ASP A 232 26.08 11.85 12.26
CA ASP A 232 26.09 10.50 11.73
C ASP A 232 25.92 10.56 10.19
N PRO A 233 26.97 10.27 9.41
CA PRO A 233 26.90 10.29 7.95
C PRO A 233 26.11 9.10 7.36
N SER A 234 25.74 8.11 8.17
CA SER A 234 24.96 6.94 7.72
C SER A 234 23.45 7.17 7.75
N GLU A 235 22.99 8.20 8.44
CA GLU A 235 21.57 8.59 8.45
C GLU A 235 21.16 9.21 7.11
N THR A 236 19.91 8.99 6.73
CA THR A 236 19.35 9.44 5.45
C THR A 236 19.14 10.94 5.39
N GLN A 237 18.87 11.53 6.55
CA GLN A 237 18.88 12.96 6.79
C GLN A 237 20.14 13.31 7.58
N TRP A 238 20.98 14.16 7.03
CA TRP A 238 22.22 14.53 7.67
C TRP A 238 22.00 15.61 8.73
N HIS A 239 22.09 15.18 9.99
CA HIS A 239 22.16 16.07 11.13
C HIS A 239 23.56 16.67 11.25
N ALA A 240 23.63 18.00 11.23
CA ALA A 240 24.90 18.71 11.28
C ALA A 240 24.90 19.88 12.26
N THR A 241 26.09 20.29 12.69
CA THR A 241 26.31 21.49 13.50
C THR A 241 27.21 22.45 12.74
N VAL A 242 26.78 23.69 12.60
CA VAL A 242 27.56 24.76 11.97
C VAL A 242 28.68 25.21 12.91
N HIS A 243 29.94 25.21 12.44
CA HIS A 243 31.08 25.51 13.30
C HIS A 243 31.13 26.97 13.79
N SER A 244 30.72 27.93 12.96
CA SER A 244 30.78 29.37 13.29
C SER A 244 29.77 29.77 14.37
N SER A 245 28.55 29.24 14.29
CA SER A 245 27.42 29.63 15.13
C SER A 245 27.03 28.62 16.20
N GLY A 246 27.46 27.36 16.06
CA GLY A 246 26.98 26.24 16.88
C GLY A 246 25.53 25.83 16.56
N GLU A 247 24.93 26.35 15.49
CA GLU A 247 23.55 26.03 15.12
C GLU A 247 23.42 24.60 14.61
N ARG A 248 22.38 23.90 15.08
CA ARG A 248 22.00 22.57 14.55
C ARG A 248 21.12 22.73 13.32
N VAL A 249 21.47 21.99 12.26
CA VAL A 249 20.77 21.98 10.99
C VAL A 249 20.55 20.53 10.52
N ILE A 250 19.58 20.35 9.62
CA ILE A 250 19.26 19.07 8.99
C ILE A 250 19.29 19.26 7.48
N LEU A 251 20.02 18.39 6.79
CA LEU A 251 20.24 18.43 5.34
C LEU A 251 19.72 17.15 4.70
N SER A 252 18.92 17.28 3.65
CA SER A 252 18.37 16.12 2.93
C SER A 252 18.04 16.50 1.49
N GLY A 253 18.44 15.67 0.53
CA GLY A 253 17.87 15.69 -0.80
C GLY A 253 16.45 15.16 -0.72
N THR A 254 15.54 15.72 -1.50
CA THR A 254 14.16 15.23 -1.55
C THR A 254 13.65 15.17 -2.98
N ASP A 255 12.85 14.17 -3.29
CA ASP A 255 12.21 13.98 -4.60
C ASP A 255 10.81 13.39 -4.39
N GLY A 256 9.81 13.84 -5.13
CA GLY A 256 8.45 13.30 -5.08
C GLY A 256 7.37 14.36 -4.86
N VAL A 257 6.23 13.94 -4.29
CA VAL A 257 5.00 14.73 -4.28
C VAL A 257 4.38 14.85 -2.90
N TYR A 258 3.73 15.99 -2.65
CA TYR A 258 2.88 16.16 -1.48
C TYR A 258 1.60 16.93 -1.79
N ARG A 259 0.62 16.78 -0.89
CA ARG A 259 -0.63 17.55 -0.87
C ARG A 259 -0.76 18.30 0.44
N GLU A 260 -1.17 19.56 0.33
CA GLU A 260 -1.29 20.53 1.44
C GLU A 260 0.04 20.83 2.13
N SER A 261 0.67 19.82 2.75
CA SER A 261 1.96 19.90 3.42
C SER A 261 2.69 18.54 3.34
N PRO A 262 4.04 18.52 3.26
CA PRO A 262 4.83 17.29 3.27
C PRO A 262 4.60 16.39 4.50
N ALA A 263 4.10 16.95 5.60
CA ALA A 263 3.79 16.21 6.83
C ALA A 263 2.33 15.70 6.91
N ILE A 264 1.44 16.15 6.01
CA ILE A 264 0.02 15.81 6.01
C ILE A 264 -0.25 14.67 5.03
N GLN A 265 0.17 14.83 3.78
CA GLN A 265 0.02 13.85 2.71
C GLN A 265 1.24 13.97 1.81
N GLY A 266 2.12 12.98 1.87
CA GLY A 266 3.38 13.02 1.16
C GLY A 266 3.81 11.63 0.71
N ASN A 267 4.41 11.57 -0.47
CA ASN A 267 5.13 10.42 -0.97
C ASN A 267 6.36 10.93 -1.69
N TYR A 268 7.50 10.84 -1.01
CA TYR A 268 8.77 11.39 -1.45
C TYR A 268 9.91 10.61 -0.85
N ASP A 269 11.07 10.70 -1.47
CA ASP A 269 12.29 10.05 -0.99
C ASP A 269 13.14 11.08 -0.25
N PHE A 270 13.81 10.65 0.82
CA PHE A 270 14.95 11.35 1.37
C PHE A 270 16.21 10.73 0.79
N TYR A 271 17.12 11.54 0.25
CA TYR A 271 18.36 11.01 -0.28
C TYR A 271 19.58 11.83 0.14
N HIS A 272 20.71 11.13 0.19
CA HIS A 272 22.05 11.68 0.33
C HIS A 272 23.01 10.86 -0.55
N TRP A 273 24.31 11.10 -0.44
CA TRP A 273 25.33 10.36 -1.17
C TRP A 273 26.31 9.67 -0.25
N ALA A 274 26.83 8.54 -0.71
CA ALA A 274 27.84 7.78 -0.02
C ALA A 274 29.14 8.59 0.11
N LEU A 275 29.76 8.47 1.28
CA LEU A 275 31.07 9.01 1.61
C LEU A 275 32.04 7.83 1.75
N PRO A 276 32.57 7.27 0.64
CA PRO A 276 33.41 6.07 0.69
C PRO A 276 34.71 6.31 1.47
N ASP A 277 35.19 5.30 2.18
CA ASP A 277 36.45 5.37 2.94
C ASP A 277 37.68 5.50 2.02
N ASP A 278 37.56 5.05 0.75
CA ASP A 278 38.61 5.18 -0.25
C ASP A 278 38.44 6.49 -1.03
N PRO A 279 39.40 7.44 -0.94
CA PRO A 279 39.31 8.69 -1.69
C PRO A 279 39.47 8.50 -3.19
N GLN A 280 40.11 7.42 -3.68
CA GLN A 280 40.14 7.09 -5.10
C GLN A 280 38.75 6.69 -5.60
N ARG A 281 37.99 5.98 -4.78
CA ARG A 281 36.60 5.67 -5.08
C ARG A 281 35.75 6.94 -5.16
N PHE A 282 35.94 7.91 -4.27
CA PHE A 282 35.24 9.20 -4.34
C PHE A 282 35.59 10.03 -5.59
N LEU A 283 36.84 9.94 -6.06
CA LEU A 283 37.28 10.54 -7.32
C LEU A 283 36.50 9.97 -8.51
N GLU A 284 36.36 8.65 -8.59
CA GLU A 284 35.81 7.95 -9.76
C GLU A 284 34.29 7.77 -9.72
N GLU A 285 33.68 7.65 -8.53
CA GLU A 285 32.24 7.42 -8.41
C GLU A 285 31.61 8.11 -7.19
N ILE A 286 30.34 8.45 -7.31
CA ILE A 286 29.50 8.95 -6.21
C ILE A 286 28.17 8.23 -6.29
N ALA A 287 27.80 7.56 -5.21
CA ALA A 287 26.58 6.77 -5.14
C ALA A 287 25.52 7.45 -4.29
N TYR A 288 24.28 7.48 -4.74
CA TYR A 288 23.13 8.02 -4.02
C TYR A 288 22.46 6.92 -3.20
N ILE A 289 22.12 7.27 -1.97
CA ILE A 289 21.35 6.43 -1.05
C ILE A 289 20.01 7.13 -0.85
N ALA A 290 18.93 6.45 -1.19
CA ALA A 290 17.57 6.97 -1.08
C ALA A 290 16.75 6.13 -0.10
N GLU A 291 15.97 6.81 0.73
CA GLU A 291 15.01 6.25 1.67
C GLU A 291 13.61 6.72 1.28
N PRO A 292 12.82 5.84 0.64
CA PRO A 292 11.46 6.17 0.27
C PRO A 292 10.55 6.35 1.49
N PHE A 293 9.77 7.44 1.51
CA PHE A 293 8.90 7.80 2.62
C PHE A 293 7.47 8.14 2.16
N ALA A 294 6.47 7.62 2.87
CA ALA A 294 5.07 7.97 2.64
C ALA A 294 4.32 8.28 3.94
N VAL A 295 3.47 9.30 3.91
CA VAL A 295 2.62 9.72 5.03
C VAL A 295 1.23 10.11 4.54
N ASP A 296 0.18 9.66 5.26
CA ASP A 296 -1.20 10.11 5.08
C ASP A 296 -1.86 10.30 6.44
N SER A 297 -1.86 11.54 6.93
CA SER A 297 -2.50 11.92 8.19
C SER A 297 -4.01 11.67 8.19
N TYR A 298 -4.69 11.65 7.03
CA TYR A 298 -6.12 11.37 6.93
C TYR A 298 -6.45 9.87 6.97
N ALA A 299 -5.44 8.99 6.98
CA ALA A 299 -5.60 7.55 7.06
C ALA A 299 -6.32 7.08 8.35
N TRP A 300 -6.42 7.93 9.39
CA TRP A 300 -7.15 7.60 10.62
C TRP A 300 -8.61 7.21 10.36
N VAL A 301 -9.27 7.82 9.37
CA VAL A 301 -10.65 7.47 8.98
C VAL A 301 -10.70 6.02 8.48
N ARG A 302 -9.74 5.64 7.62
CA ARG A 302 -9.62 4.29 7.09
C ARG A 302 -9.29 3.27 8.19
N CYS A 303 -8.43 3.63 9.16
CA CYS A 303 -8.15 2.79 10.32
C CYS A 303 -9.42 2.42 11.11
N LEU A 304 -10.31 3.38 11.35
CA LEU A 304 -11.58 3.13 12.05
C LEU A 304 -12.51 2.21 11.23
N LEU A 305 -12.54 2.37 9.91
CA LEU A 305 -13.36 1.56 9.01
C LEU A 305 -12.83 0.13 8.84
N GLY A 306 -11.51 -0.06 8.78
CA GLY A 306 -10.86 -1.36 8.61
C GLY A 306 -10.99 -2.28 9.83
N LEU A 307 -10.86 -1.72 11.04
CA LEU A 307 -10.85 -2.50 12.29
C LEU A 307 -12.16 -3.25 12.53
N GLY A 308 -13.30 -2.69 12.08
CA GLY A 308 -14.61 -3.31 12.27
C GLY A 308 -14.79 -4.63 11.53
N VAL A 309 -14.40 -4.72 10.25
CA VAL A 309 -14.62 -5.93 9.44
C VAL A 309 -13.67 -7.05 9.85
N ALA A 310 -12.38 -6.74 10.00
CA ALA A 310 -11.38 -7.71 10.42
C ALA A 310 -11.71 -8.30 11.80
N PHE A 311 -12.15 -7.46 12.76
CA PHE A 311 -12.58 -7.93 14.08
C PHE A 311 -13.79 -8.87 14.02
N ASN A 312 -14.84 -8.50 13.29
CA ASN A 312 -16.05 -9.35 13.18
C ASN A 312 -15.73 -10.67 12.48
N LEU A 313 -15.00 -10.64 11.37
CA LEU A 313 -14.62 -11.85 10.64
C LEU A 313 -13.70 -12.74 11.49
N GLY A 314 -12.72 -12.16 12.19
CA GLY A 314 -11.86 -12.86 13.14
C GLY A 314 -12.62 -13.50 14.31
N ALA A 315 -13.59 -12.79 14.88
CA ALA A 315 -14.46 -13.33 15.93
C ALA A 315 -15.29 -14.52 15.43
N ASN A 316 -15.84 -14.42 14.21
CA ASN A 316 -16.58 -15.52 13.59
C ASN A 316 -15.68 -16.74 13.31
N CYS A 317 -14.45 -16.51 12.84
CA CYS A 317 -13.45 -17.57 12.68
C CYS A 317 -13.16 -18.27 14.02
N ALA A 318 -12.97 -17.51 15.10
CA ALA A 318 -12.70 -18.06 16.43
C ALA A 318 -13.88 -18.93 16.94
N VAL A 319 -15.11 -18.42 16.84
CA VAL A 319 -16.30 -19.20 17.24
C VAL A 319 -16.45 -20.44 16.36
N ALA A 320 -16.22 -20.33 15.06
CA ALA A 320 -16.30 -21.47 14.16
C ALA A 320 -15.27 -22.56 14.52
N LEU A 321 -14.03 -22.18 14.87
CA LEU A 321 -13.01 -23.12 15.33
C LEU A 321 -13.43 -23.83 16.63
N LEU A 322 -14.04 -23.12 17.58
CA LEU A 322 -14.56 -23.72 18.82
C LEU A 322 -15.66 -24.75 18.52
N VAL A 323 -16.59 -24.42 17.62
CA VAL A 323 -17.68 -25.33 17.21
C VAL A 323 -17.12 -26.57 16.51
N VAL A 324 -16.16 -26.40 15.59
CA VAL A 324 -15.51 -27.51 14.88
C VAL A 324 -14.76 -28.41 15.86
N GLY A 325 -14.00 -27.82 16.78
CA GLY A 325 -13.28 -28.56 17.83
C GLY A 325 -14.22 -29.35 18.74
N HIS A 326 -15.31 -28.73 19.19
CA HIS A 326 -16.32 -29.40 20.01
C HIS A 326 -17.02 -30.53 19.24
N SER A 327 -17.41 -30.30 17.98
CA SER A 327 -18.01 -31.31 17.11
C SER A 327 -17.09 -32.52 16.90
N TRP A 328 -15.80 -32.28 16.68
CA TRP A 328 -14.80 -33.33 16.54
C TRP A 328 -14.64 -34.15 17.82
N LEU A 329 -14.53 -33.48 18.98
CA LEU A 329 -14.34 -34.13 20.27
C LEU A 329 -15.57 -34.92 20.72
N SER A 330 -16.78 -34.40 20.48
CA SER A 330 -18.03 -35.01 20.94
C SER A 330 -18.62 -36.04 19.98
N ARG A 331 -18.54 -35.81 18.67
CA ARG A 331 -19.26 -36.61 17.64
C ARG A 331 -18.36 -37.22 16.57
N ARG A 332 -17.06 -36.87 16.53
CA ARG A 332 -16.11 -37.26 15.46
C ARG A 332 -16.56 -36.83 14.05
N GLU A 333 -17.39 -35.79 13.97
CA GLU A 333 -17.87 -35.22 12.72
C GLU A 333 -17.10 -33.94 12.37
N VAL A 334 -16.54 -33.87 11.15
CA VAL A 334 -15.90 -32.66 10.62
C VAL A 334 -16.95 -31.79 9.97
N TRP A 335 -17.22 -30.63 10.58
CA TRP A 335 -18.09 -29.60 10.03
C TRP A 335 -17.26 -28.47 9.43
N ILE A 336 -17.63 -27.96 8.25
CA ILE A 336 -16.93 -26.85 7.59
C ILE A 336 -17.85 -25.62 7.65
N PRO A 337 -17.45 -24.52 8.32
CA PRO A 337 -18.25 -23.31 8.43
C PRO A 337 -18.30 -22.51 7.12
N ASP A 338 -19.35 -21.71 6.96
CA ASP A 338 -19.36 -20.63 5.97
C ASP A 338 -19.27 -19.28 6.71
N LEU A 339 -18.11 -18.62 6.65
CA LEU A 339 -17.76 -17.53 7.57
C LEU A 339 -18.30 -16.17 7.12
N TYR A 340 -18.48 -16.01 5.81
CA TYR A 340 -18.71 -14.73 5.16
C TYR A 340 -20.14 -14.16 5.22
N PRO A 341 -21.22 -14.97 5.21
CA PRO A 341 -22.59 -14.44 5.19
C PRO A 341 -22.93 -13.44 6.31
N SER A 342 -22.33 -13.63 7.48
CA SER A 342 -22.52 -12.78 8.66
C SER A 342 -22.01 -11.33 8.50
N ILE A 343 -21.13 -11.06 7.53
CA ILE A 343 -20.46 -9.76 7.34
C ILE A 343 -20.90 -9.02 6.07
N GLN A 344 -21.72 -9.62 5.21
CA GLN A 344 -22.07 -9.08 3.89
C GLN A 344 -22.60 -7.63 3.92
N ARG A 345 -23.59 -7.33 4.77
CA ARG A 345 -24.15 -5.97 4.90
C ARG A 345 -23.14 -4.96 5.43
N ARG A 346 -22.20 -5.41 6.27
CA ARG A 346 -21.15 -4.54 6.83
C ARG A 346 -20.14 -4.14 5.75
N ILE A 347 -19.84 -5.05 4.82
CA ILE A 347 -18.97 -4.78 3.68
C ILE A 347 -19.59 -3.76 2.73
N GLN A 348 -20.89 -3.88 2.42
CA GLN A 348 -21.59 -2.86 1.63
C GLN A 348 -21.53 -1.47 2.31
N LEU A 349 -21.87 -1.39 3.60
CA LEU A 349 -21.79 -0.13 4.36
C LEU A 349 -20.35 0.42 4.39
N ARG A 350 -19.37 -0.44 4.67
CA ARG A 350 -17.96 -0.06 4.68
C ARG A 350 -17.52 0.47 3.32
N SER A 351 -17.90 -0.19 2.22
CA SER A 351 -17.54 0.25 0.88
C SER A 351 -18.06 1.67 0.59
N LEU A 352 -19.27 2.00 1.03
CA LEU A 352 -19.83 3.35 0.89
C LEU A 352 -19.06 4.37 1.72
N LEU A 353 -18.71 4.02 2.96
CA LEU A 353 -17.91 4.89 3.85
C LEU A 353 -16.49 5.10 3.33
N LEU A 354 -15.85 4.04 2.82
CA LEU A 354 -14.53 4.12 2.18
C LEU A 354 -14.59 4.98 0.91
N LEU A 355 -15.62 4.82 0.08
CA LEU A 355 -15.82 5.68 -1.09
C LEU A 355 -15.94 7.15 -0.68
N GLY A 356 -16.70 7.45 0.37
CA GLY A 356 -16.80 8.79 0.93
C GLY A 356 -15.46 9.34 1.42
N ALA A 357 -14.67 8.51 2.14
CA ALA A 357 -13.34 8.89 2.60
C ALA A 357 -12.38 9.14 1.43
N THR A 358 -12.42 8.30 0.40
CA THR A 358 -11.64 8.43 -0.83
C THR A 358 -11.95 9.71 -1.58
N ILE A 359 -13.23 10.07 -1.72
CA ILE A 359 -13.66 11.33 -2.34
C ILE A 359 -13.21 12.52 -1.48
N ALA A 360 -13.37 12.45 -0.16
CA ALA A 360 -12.98 13.53 0.76
C ALA A 360 -11.47 13.81 0.73
N THR A 361 -10.64 12.79 0.51
CA THR A 361 -9.18 12.93 0.38
C THR A 361 -8.70 13.18 -1.06
N ASN A 362 -9.60 13.60 -1.96
CA ASN A 362 -9.32 13.78 -3.39
C ASN A 362 -8.56 12.58 -4.02
N TYR A 363 -8.94 11.35 -3.67
CA TYR A 363 -8.35 10.11 -4.16
C TYR A 363 -6.85 9.90 -3.82
N TRP A 364 -6.28 10.56 -2.81
CA TRP A 364 -4.84 10.52 -2.48
C TRP A 364 -4.18 9.13 -2.54
N HIS A 365 -4.58 8.19 -1.70
CA HIS A 365 -3.98 6.83 -1.70
C HIS A 365 -4.11 6.07 -3.04
N ILE A 366 -5.14 6.36 -3.84
CA ILE A 366 -5.29 5.76 -5.18
C ILE A 366 -4.34 6.45 -6.15
N PHE A 367 -4.26 7.78 -6.09
CA PHE A 367 -3.31 8.58 -6.86
C PHE A 367 -1.88 8.12 -6.58
N GLU A 368 -1.51 7.99 -5.31
CA GLU A 368 -0.21 7.50 -4.86
C GLU A 368 0.11 6.12 -5.45
N TYR A 369 -0.84 5.18 -5.37
CA TYR A 369 -0.69 3.87 -5.98
C TYR A 369 -0.49 3.94 -7.50
N CYS A 370 -1.25 4.78 -8.21
CA CYS A 370 -1.14 4.88 -9.66
C CYS A 370 0.17 5.57 -10.06
N LEU A 371 0.58 6.63 -9.36
CA LEU A 371 1.82 7.34 -9.59
C LEU A 371 3.01 6.40 -9.46
N GLN A 372 3.11 5.66 -8.36
CA GLN A 372 4.27 4.81 -8.12
C GLN A 372 4.31 3.57 -9.02
N ASN A 373 3.18 2.95 -9.35
CA ASN A 373 3.18 1.88 -10.36
C ASN A 373 3.53 2.40 -11.76
N GLY A 374 3.09 3.62 -12.09
CA GLY A 374 3.44 4.29 -13.35
C GLY A 374 4.93 4.59 -13.44
N ASN A 375 5.51 5.19 -12.40
CA ASN A 375 6.95 5.44 -12.30
C ASN A 375 7.75 4.14 -12.42
N ALA A 376 7.34 3.11 -11.69
CA ALA A 376 7.98 1.79 -11.76
C ALA A 376 7.95 1.18 -13.15
N ARG A 377 6.87 1.40 -13.90
CA ARG A 377 6.73 0.93 -15.28
C ARG A 377 7.61 1.69 -16.27
N GLN A 378 7.84 2.99 -16.04
CA GLN A 378 8.74 3.81 -16.86
C GLN A 378 10.22 3.68 -16.47
N GLY A 379 10.52 3.05 -15.34
CA GLY A 379 11.88 3.07 -14.79
C GLY A 379 12.29 4.45 -14.26
N ILE A 380 11.30 5.28 -13.94
CA ILE A 380 11.48 6.56 -13.22
C ILE A 380 11.54 6.25 -11.73
N ASN A 381 12.09 7.17 -10.94
CA ASN A 381 12.28 7.01 -9.49
C ASN A 381 11.04 6.40 -8.81
N GLN A 382 11.21 5.21 -8.24
CA GLN A 382 10.15 4.44 -7.60
C GLN A 382 10.10 4.87 -6.14
N GLY A 383 9.13 5.72 -5.79
CA GLY A 383 8.88 6.08 -4.41
C GLY A 383 8.25 4.93 -3.62
N PHE A 384 7.90 5.21 -2.37
CA PHE A 384 7.39 4.19 -1.45
C PHE A 384 5.91 3.88 -1.69
N LEU A 385 5.49 2.61 -1.65
CA LEU A 385 4.06 2.29 -1.77
C LEU A 385 3.62 1.16 -0.85
N LEU A 386 2.63 1.45 -0.01
CA LEU A 386 1.95 0.44 0.79
C LEU A 386 0.83 -0.24 0.00
N HIS A 387 1.21 -1.18 -0.88
CA HIS A 387 0.29 -1.90 -1.76
C HIS A 387 -0.91 -2.55 -1.06
N ASP A 388 -0.74 -3.01 0.18
CA ASP A 388 -1.78 -3.70 0.93
C ASP A 388 -2.99 -2.81 1.24
N MET A 389 -2.80 -1.49 1.35
CA MET A 389 -3.90 -0.55 1.60
C MET A 389 -4.87 -0.52 0.42
N VAL A 390 -4.38 -0.26 -0.80
CA VAL A 390 -5.20 -0.24 -2.01
C VAL A 390 -5.75 -1.62 -2.34
N ARG A 391 -4.98 -2.68 -2.06
CA ARG A 391 -5.44 -4.06 -2.26
C ARG A 391 -6.65 -4.41 -1.38
N SER A 392 -6.67 -3.94 -0.13
CA SER A 392 -7.78 -4.18 0.79
C SER A 392 -9.05 -3.44 0.38
N ASP A 393 -8.91 -2.15 0.03
CA ASP A 393 -10.03 -1.32 -0.40
C ASP A 393 -10.60 -1.82 -1.75
N GLY A 394 -9.74 -2.14 -2.71
CA GLY A 394 -10.12 -2.71 -4.01
C GLY A 394 -10.92 -4.01 -3.88
N LEU A 395 -10.51 -4.90 -2.97
CA LEU A 395 -11.25 -6.13 -2.67
C LEU A 395 -12.61 -5.84 -2.01
N THR A 396 -12.65 -4.89 -1.06
CA THR A 396 -13.89 -4.48 -0.40
C THR A 396 -14.92 -3.95 -1.40
N TYR A 397 -14.49 -3.09 -2.33
CA TYR A 397 -15.35 -2.57 -3.40
C TYR A 397 -15.84 -3.66 -4.34
N LEU A 398 -14.97 -4.61 -4.74
CA LEU A 398 -15.36 -5.72 -5.60
C LEU A 398 -16.38 -6.65 -4.92
N LEU A 399 -16.16 -6.95 -3.63
CA LEU A 399 -17.07 -7.77 -2.84
C LEU A 399 -18.42 -7.07 -2.63
N ALA A 400 -18.42 -5.76 -2.38
CA ALA A 400 -19.66 -4.97 -2.31
C ALA A 400 -20.42 -4.96 -3.64
N LEU A 401 -19.71 -4.85 -4.77
CA LEU A 401 -20.31 -4.98 -6.10
C LEU A 401 -20.91 -6.39 -6.30
N ALA A 402 -20.18 -7.44 -5.96
CA ALA A 402 -20.69 -8.81 -6.07
C ALA A 402 -21.95 -9.02 -5.21
N LEU A 403 -22.00 -8.46 -4.00
CA LEU A 403 -23.16 -8.53 -3.12
C LEU A 403 -24.36 -7.76 -3.67
N THR A 404 -24.16 -6.53 -4.12
CA THR A 404 -25.25 -5.74 -4.74
C THR A 404 -25.78 -6.41 -6.00
N LEU A 405 -24.90 -6.99 -6.83
CA LEU A 405 -25.29 -7.79 -7.98
C LEU A 405 -26.11 -9.02 -7.58
N ALA A 406 -25.68 -9.74 -6.55
CA ALA A 406 -26.39 -10.90 -6.02
C ALA A 406 -27.78 -10.54 -5.47
N ASP A 407 -27.91 -9.39 -4.79
CA ASP A 407 -29.18 -8.87 -4.28
C ASP A 407 -30.13 -8.49 -5.42
N VAL A 408 -29.63 -7.80 -6.45
CA VAL A 408 -30.42 -7.39 -7.63
C VAL A 408 -30.88 -8.59 -8.45
N LEU A 409 -30.00 -9.56 -8.67
CA LEU A 409 -30.32 -10.78 -9.43
C LEU A 409 -31.07 -11.83 -8.59
N GLN A 410 -31.15 -11.64 -7.26
CA GLN A 410 -31.70 -12.62 -6.32
C GLN A 410 -31.01 -14.00 -6.44
N THR A 411 -29.68 -13.98 -6.55
CA THR A 411 -28.85 -15.18 -6.72
C THR A 411 -27.84 -15.35 -5.58
N ARG A 412 -27.35 -16.58 -5.38
CA ARG A 412 -26.23 -16.88 -4.49
C ARG A 412 -24.95 -16.97 -5.33
N LEU A 413 -23.97 -16.11 -5.05
CA LEU A 413 -22.66 -16.10 -5.69
C LEU A 413 -21.63 -16.82 -4.81
N CYS A 414 -20.61 -17.40 -5.44
CA CYS A 414 -19.56 -18.11 -4.73
C CYS A 414 -18.40 -17.16 -4.39
N LEU A 415 -18.06 -17.05 -3.11
CA LEU A 415 -17.00 -16.16 -2.61
C LEU A 415 -15.63 -16.49 -3.18
N ASP A 416 -15.30 -17.78 -3.24
CA ASP A 416 -14.06 -18.32 -3.80
C ASP A 416 -13.81 -17.83 -5.22
N VAL A 417 -14.84 -17.81 -6.06
CA VAL A 417 -14.73 -17.34 -7.44
C VAL A 417 -14.43 -15.84 -7.51
N VAL A 418 -15.14 -15.02 -6.73
CA VAL A 418 -14.94 -13.56 -6.72
C VAL A 418 -13.56 -13.19 -6.20
N VAL A 419 -13.09 -13.83 -5.13
CA VAL A 419 -11.74 -13.62 -4.58
C VAL A 419 -10.68 -14.10 -5.57
N LEU A 420 -10.88 -15.24 -6.23
CA LEU A 420 -9.94 -15.76 -7.23
C LEU A 420 -9.81 -14.78 -8.42
N LEU A 421 -10.92 -14.28 -8.95
CA LEU A 421 -10.91 -13.29 -10.02
C LEU A 421 -10.09 -12.05 -9.64
N TYR A 422 -10.28 -11.54 -8.43
CA TYR A 422 -9.51 -10.42 -7.92
C TYR A 422 -8.02 -10.71 -7.85
N VAL A 423 -7.64 -11.81 -7.18
CA VAL A 423 -6.22 -12.17 -6.95
C VAL A 423 -5.51 -12.40 -8.29
N VAL A 424 -6.17 -13.06 -9.25
CA VAL A 424 -5.61 -13.28 -10.59
C VAL A 424 -5.40 -11.95 -11.33
N CYS A 425 -6.37 -11.02 -11.27
CA CYS A 425 -6.22 -9.71 -11.92
C CYS A 425 -5.11 -8.86 -11.27
N VAL A 426 -4.99 -8.87 -9.94
CA VAL A 426 -3.91 -8.19 -9.21
C VAL A 426 -2.53 -8.77 -9.60
N HIS A 427 -2.45 -10.10 -9.73
CA HIS A 427 -1.22 -10.77 -10.12
C HIS A 427 -0.82 -10.44 -11.56
N GLN A 428 -1.79 -10.36 -12.47
CA GLN A 428 -1.59 -10.02 -13.89
C GLN A 428 -1.70 -8.52 -14.18
N ARG A 429 -1.62 -7.64 -13.16
CA ARG A 429 -1.88 -6.20 -13.32
C ARG A 429 -1.04 -5.55 -14.41
N LEU A 430 0.26 -5.81 -14.44
CA LEU A 430 1.18 -5.20 -15.42
C LEU A 430 0.88 -5.70 -16.84
N SER A 431 0.65 -7.00 -16.99
CA SER A 431 0.24 -7.61 -18.26
C SER A 431 -1.09 -7.03 -18.77
N LEU A 432 -2.03 -6.75 -17.89
CA LEU A 432 -3.32 -6.15 -18.24
C LEU A 432 -3.20 -4.67 -18.64
N VAL A 433 -2.43 -3.88 -17.89
CA VAL A 433 -2.16 -2.46 -18.21
C VAL A 433 -1.47 -2.35 -19.57
N THR A 434 -0.42 -3.15 -19.79
CA THR A 434 0.34 -3.16 -21.06
C THR A 434 -0.47 -3.69 -22.24
N PHE A 435 -1.43 -4.60 -22.01
CA PHE A 435 -2.33 -5.09 -23.04
C PHE A 435 -3.44 -4.08 -23.41
N LEU A 436 -4.01 -3.39 -22.42
CA LEU A 436 -5.13 -2.46 -22.64
C LEU A 436 -4.67 -1.09 -23.17
N GLN A 437 -3.51 -0.60 -22.71
CA GLN A 437 -2.91 0.69 -23.10
C GLN A 437 -3.87 1.89 -23.09
N TRP A 438 -4.85 1.91 -22.19
CA TRP A 438 -5.80 3.01 -22.10
C TRP A 438 -5.08 4.30 -21.70
N ARG A 439 -5.10 5.34 -22.52
CA ARG A 439 -4.52 6.68 -22.21
C ARG A 439 -3.06 6.63 -21.73
N MET A 440 -2.31 5.67 -22.29
CA MET A 440 -0.93 5.39 -21.91
C MET A 440 0.00 6.57 -22.20
N ASP A 441 -0.14 7.18 -23.37
CA ASP A 441 0.72 8.28 -23.81
C ASP A 441 0.57 9.52 -22.92
N GLU A 442 -0.65 9.90 -22.56
CA GLU A 442 -0.87 11.04 -21.66
C GLU A 442 -0.42 10.73 -20.24
N THR A 443 -0.55 9.48 -19.81
CA THR A 443 -0.03 9.04 -18.51
C THR A 443 1.48 9.14 -18.47
N ASN A 444 2.18 8.65 -19.49
CA ASN A 444 3.64 8.72 -19.55
C ASN A 444 4.14 10.17 -19.59
N ALA A 445 3.52 11.02 -20.42
CA ALA A 445 3.85 12.44 -20.48
C ALA A 445 3.65 13.16 -19.13
N PHE A 446 2.61 12.79 -18.37
CA PHE A 446 2.39 13.31 -17.02
C PHE A 446 3.45 12.82 -16.03
N LEU A 447 3.82 11.54 -16.06
CA LEU A 447 4.84 11.00 -15.16
C LEU A 447 6.20 11.68 -15.39
N ASP A 448 6.57 11.87 -16.66
CA ASP A 448 7.79 12.60 -17.03
C ASP A 448 7.75 14.05 -16.55
N ALA A 449 6.63 14.75 -16.78
CA ALA A 449 6.46 16.13 -16.32
C ALA A 449 6.48 16.24 -14.78
N ASN A 450 5.79 15.34 -14.08
CA ASN A 450 5.76 15.32 -12.62
C ASN A 450 7.15 15.05 -12.03
N TYR A 451 7.97 14.24 -12.69
CA TYR A 451 9.35 14.03 -12.26
C TYR A 451 10.21 15.29 -12.45
N VAL A 452 10.06 15.98 -13.59
CA VAL A 452 10.78 17.23 -13.86
C VAL A 452 10.34 18.38 -12.94
N ASP A 453 9.08 18.41 -12.51
CA ASP A 453 8.55 19.41 -11.56
C ASP A 453 9.24 19.38 -10.18
N CYS A 454 9.98 18.31 -9.86
CA CYS A 454 10.83 18.24 -8.67
C CYS A 454 12.09 19.13 -8.78
N ILE A 455 12.40 19.65 -9.97
CA ILE A 455 13.57 20.50 -10.21
C ILE A 455 13.15 21.97 -10.18
N VAL A 456 13.51 22.67 -9.11
CA VAL A 456 13.27 24.09 -8.93
C VAL A 456 14.44 24.89 -9.50
N SER A 457 14.19 25.61 -10.60
CA SER A 457 15.16 26.46 -11.28
C SER A 457 14.83 27.94 -11.13
N GLU A 458 15.86 28.79 -11.10
CA GLU A 458 15.72 30.24 -11.19
C GLU A 458 16.32 30.74 -12.53
N PRO A 459 15.68 31.69 -13.23
CA PRO A 459 16.22 32.21 -14.47
C PRO A 459 17.64 32.75 -14.33
N GLY A 460 18.58 32.16 -15.07
CA GLY A 460 19.99 32.56 -15.04
C GLY A 460 20.84 31.89 -13.96
N ALA A 461 20.25 31.07 -13.08
CA ALA A 461 21.02 30.22 -12.18
C ALA A 461 21.64 29.04 -12.93
N ALA A 462 22.91 28.72 -12.64
CA ALA A 462 23.60 27.61 -13.28
C ALA A 462 23.26 26.25 -12.62
N MET A 463 22.92 26.26 -11.33
CA MET A 463 22.46 25.10 -10.59
C MET A 463 21.01 25.27 -10.15
N THR A 464 20.30 24.15 -10.02
CA THR A 464 18.89 24.09 -9.63
C THR A 464 18.75 23.31 -8.33
N LEU A 465 17.62 23.44 -7.64
CA LEU A 465 17.32 22.71 -6.42
C LEU A 465 16.41 21.53 -6.73
N TRP A 466 16.83 20.31 -6.41
CA TRP A 466 15.92 19.17 -6.37
C TRP A 466 15.14 19.16 -5.05
N MET A 467 13.82 19.18 -5.14
CA MET A 467 12.94 19.00 -3.99
C MET A 467 11.61 18.36 -4.37
N TYR A 468 10.93 17.76 -3.41
CA TYR A 468 9.53 17.38 -3.62
C TYR A 468 8.69 18.61 -4.01
N HIS A 469 7.64 18.40 -4.80
CA HIS A 469 6.74 19.48 -5.22
C HIS A 469 5.30 19.23 -4.78
N ARG A 470 4.51 20.30 -4.78
CA ARG A 470 3.09 20.21 -4.44
C ARG A 470 2.32 19.71 -5.66
N ASN A 471 1.63 18.59 -5.51
CA ASN A 471 0.61 18.18 -6.47
C ASN A 471 -0.78 18.61 -5.96
N THR A 472 -1.60 19.22 -6.81
CA THR A 472 -2.93 19.73 -6.42
C THR A 472 -4.09 18.88 -6.93
N GLU A 473 -3.86 18.07 -7.97
CA GLU A 473 -4.95 17.37 -8.66
C GLU A 473 -4.67 15.86 -8.80
N THR A 474 -5.74 15.08 -9.04
CA THR A 474 -5.63 13.66 -9.40
C THR A 474 -6.00 13.51 -10.88
N PRO A 475 -5.03 13.33 -11.79
CA PRO A 475 -5.33 13.17 -13.20
C PRO A 475 -6.14 11.89 -13.47
N SER A 476 -7.26 12.04 -14.17
CA SER A 476 -8.18 10.91 -14.45
C SER A 476 -7.58 9.89 -15.42
N TYR A 477 -6.71 10.32 -16.35
CA TYR A 477 -6.02 9.43 -17.28
C TYR A 477 -5.03 8.51 -16.56
N LEU A 478 -4.33 8.99 -15.54
CA LEU A 478 -3.43 8.18 -14.71
C LEU A 478 -4.22 7.06 -14.01
N LEU A 479 -5.36 7.42 -13.41
CA LEU A 479 -6.26 6.44 -12.78
C LEU A 479 -6.79 5.43 -13.79
N ALA A 480 -7.22 5.88 -14.98
CA ALA A 480 -7.79 5.00 -16.01
C ALA A 480 -6.77 3.97 -16.52
N THR A 481 -5.51 4.39 -16.69
CA THR A 481 -4.42 3.53 -17.15
C THR A 481 -4.06 2.49 -16.09
N GLU A 482 -3.70 2.95 -14.88
CA GLU A 482 -3.12 2.10 -13.84
C GLU A 482 -4.18 1.27 -13.09
N LEU A 483 -5.46 1.66 -13.12
CA LEU A 483 -6.58 0.85 -12.59
C LEU A 483 -7.32 0.06 -13.68
N SER A 484 -6.81 0.00 -14.91
CA SER A 484 -7.43 -0.77 -15.99
C SER A 484 -7.60 -2.26 -15.63
N TRP A 485 -6.64 -2.85 -14.92
CA TRP A 485 -6.75 -4.22 -14.37
C TRP A 485 -7.91 -4.38 -13.40
N TYR A 486 -8.22 -3.35 -12.61
CA TYR A 486 -9.32 -3.36 -11.65
C TYR A 486 -10.67 -3.27 -12.36
N VAL A 487 -10.75 -2.46 -13.42
CA VAL A 487 -11.94 -2.40 -14.30
C VAL A 487 -12.21 -3.77 -14.94
N VAL A 488 -11.17 -4.49 -15.36
CA VAL A 488 -11.29 -5.87 -15.84
C VAL A 488 -11.85 -6.79 -14.75
N ALA A 489 -11.33 -6.69 -13.52
CA ALA A 489 -11.84 -7.49 -12.40
C ALA A 489 -13.34 -7.22 -12.13
N LEU A 490 -13.76 -5.96 -12.11
CA LEU A 490 -15.17 -5.56 -11.99
C LEU A 490 -16.01 -6.16 -13.13
N GLY A 491 -15.54 -6.05 -14.38
CA GLY A 491 -16.21 -6.60 -15.56
C GLY A 491 -16.38 -8.13 -15.50
N LEU A 492 -15.33 -8.86 -15.08
CA LEU A 492 -15.38 -10.31 -14.92
C LEU A 492 -16.36 -10.74 -13.82
N THR A 493 -16.41 -10.02 -12.70
CA THR A 493 -17.36 -10.29 -11.62
C THR A 493 -18.81 -10.04 -12.07
N LEU A 494 -19.06 -8.96 -12.82
CA LEU A 494 -20.37 -8.68 -13.42
C LEU A 494 -20.77 -9.79 -14.40
N LEU A 495 -19.87 -10.18 -15.29
CA LEU A 495 -20.10 -11.25 -16.27
C LEU A 495 -20.39 -12.59 -15.57
N TYR A 496 -19.65 -12.91 -14.52
CA TYR A 496 -19.88 -14.11 -13.69
C TYR A 496 -21.29 -14.12 -13.09
N GLY A 497 -21.73 -13.02 -12.46
CA GLY A 497 -23.08 -12.96 -11.87
C GLY A 497 -24.21 -13.05 -12.91
N VAL A 498 -24.08 -12.35 -14.04
CA VAL A 498 -25.07 -12.39 -15.12
C VAL A 498 -25.10 -13.77 -15.81
N ALA A 499 -23.95 -14.40 -15.99
CA ALA A 499 -23.86 -15.74 -16.58
C ALA A 499 -24.55 -16.81 -15.72
N LEU A 500 -24.56 -16.64 -14.39
CA LEU A 500 -25.29 -17.51 -13.47
C LEU A 500 -26.81 -17.31 -13.50
N ASP A 501 -27.29 -16.08 -13.67
CA ASP A 501 -28.74 -15.77 -13.74
C ASP A 501 -29.42 -16.37 -14.99
N LYS A 502 -28.77 -16.29 -16.16
CA LYS A 502 -29.33 -16.75 -17.46
C LYS A 502 -29.84 -18.21 -17.46
N PRO A 503 -29.10 -19.23 -16.97
CA PRO A 503 -29.59 -20.61 -16.90
C PRO A 503 -30.60 -20.85 -15.77
N LEU A 504 -30.51 -20.11 -14.67
CA LEU A 504 -31.43 -20.23 -13.52
C LEU A 504 -32.82 -19.68 -13.85
N ARG A 505 -32.91 -18.50 -14.46
CA ARG A 505 -34.18 -17.94 -14.97
C ARG A 505 -34.82 -18.79 -16.07
N ARG A 506 -34.03 -19.37 -16.99
CA ARG A 506 -34.58 -20.29 -18.01
C ARG A 506 -35.16 -21.58 -17.40
N ARG A 507 -34.58 -22.08 -16.30
CA ARG A 507 -35.14 -23.23 -15.54
C ARG A 507 -36.37 -22.84 -14.72
N LEU A 508 -36.40 -21.63 -14.14
CA LEU A 508 -37.53 -21.10 -13.35
C LEU A 508 -38.72 -20.67 -14.22
N TRP A 509 -38.51 -20.09 -15.40
CA TRP A 509 -39.60 -19.76 -16.34
C TRP A 509 -40.26 -21.00 -16.97
N ARG A 510 -39.54 -22.13 -17.08
CA ARG A 510 -40.18 -23.42 -17.44
C ARG A 510 -40.83 -24.12 -16.25
N ARG A 511 -40.71 -23.59 -15.02
CA ARG A 511 -41.27 -24.20 -13.80
C ARG A 511 -41.74 -23.12 -12.80
N GLN A 512 -42.96 -22.62 -12.98
CA GLN A 512 -43.76 -22.17 -11.84
C GLN A 512 -44.45 -23.37 -11.16
N PRO A 513 -44.79 -23.25 -9.87
CA PRO A 513 -43.88 -23.17 -8.73
C PRO A 513 -43.30 -24.56 -8.43
N VAL A 514 -42.48 -24.67 -7.39
CA VAL A 514 -41.94 -25.95 -6.89
C VAL A 514 -43.09 -26.90 -6.49
N ARG A 515 -43.59 -27.68 -7.45
CA ARG A 515 -44.03 -29.05 -7.25
C ARG A 515 -42.78 -29.90 -7.38
N ILE A 516 -42.27 -30.39 -6.26
CA ILE A 516 -41.48 -31.61 -6.29
C ILE A 516 -42.44 -32.71 -6.74
N ALA A 517 -42.36 -33.05 -8.02
CA ALA A 517 -42.98 -34.24 -8.56
C ALA A 517 -42.29 -35.45 -7.92
N ALA A 518 -42.88 -35.98 -6.86
CA ALA A 518 -42.88 -37.38 -6.48
C ALA A 518 -43.91 -37.55 -5.35
N GLY A 519 -45.20 -37.49 -5.70
CA GLY A 519 -46.26 -38.04 -4.88
C GLY A 519 -46.69 -39.38 -5.48
N ILE A 520 -46.55 -40.45 -4.70
CA ILE A 520 -47.66 -41.40 -4.56
C ILE A 520 -48.02 -41.37 -3.08
N ALA A 521 -49.10 -40.66 -2.76
CA ALA A 521 -50.13 -41.08 -1.81
C ALA A 521 -51.24 -40.03 -1.84
N ASN A 522 -52.45 -40.50 -2.10
CA ASN A 522 -53.69 -39.74 -2.13
C ASN A 522 -53.99 -39.12 -0.76
N SER A 523 -54.42 -37.87 -0.74
CA SER A 523 -55.72 -37.50 -0.16
C SER A 523 -56.02 -36.08 -0.59
N GLU A 524 -57.15 -35.93 -1.27
CA GLU A 524 -57.83 -34.66 -1.44
C GLU A 524 -58.19 -34.10 -0.06
N GLU A 525 -57.90 -32.83 0.18
CA GLU A 525 -58.93 -31.90 0.65
C GLU A 525 -58.55 -30.46 0.32
N ARG A 526 -59.43 -29.83 -0.43
CA ARG A 526 -59.39 -28.45 -0.90
C ARG A 526 -60.02 -27.60 0.19
N SER A 527 -59.34 -26.56 0.66
CA SER A 527 -59.99 -25.45 1.38
C SER A 527 -59.36 -24.10 0.98
N PRO A 528 -60.16 -23.01 1.05
CA PRO A 528 -60.06 -21.90 0.10
C PRO A 528 -59.05 -20.83 0.53
N ARG A 529 -58.48 -20.15 -0.47
CA ARG A 529 -57.71 -18.92 -0.30
C ARG A 529 -58.63 -17.79 0.21
N PRO A 530 -58.26 -17.05 1.26
CA PRO A 530 -58.63 -15.65 1.36
C PRO A 530 -57.59 -14.82 0.61
N ALA A 531 -58.09 -14.06 -0.37
CA ALA A 531 -57.40 -12.95 -0.98
C ALA A 531 -57.24 -11.79 0.03
N HIS A 532 -56.26 -10.92 -0.26
CA HIS A 532 -55.92 -9.68 0.43
C HIS A 532 -55.10 -9.78 1.73
N GLN A 533 -53.78 -9.63 1.60
CA GLN A 533 -53.06 -8.78 2.56
C GLN A 533 -52.02 -7.92 1.85
N ARG A 534 -52.33 -6.62 1.87
CA ARG A 534 -51.57 -5.48 1.36
C ARG A 534 -50.26 -5.33 2.12
N TRP A 535 -49.25 -4.77 1.45
CA TRP A 535 -47.94 -4.40 1.96
C TRP A 535 -47.98 -3.69 3.33
N SER A 536 -47.38 -4.32 4.34
CA SER A 536 -46.64 -3.63 5.38
C SER A 536 -45.40 -4.47 5.74
N ARG A 537 -44.24 -3.83 5.81
CA ARG A 537 -42.96 -4.40 6.29
C ARG A 537 -43.05 -4.69 7.79
N GLN A 538 -43.91 -5.61 8.21
CA GLN A 538 -43.87 -6.15 9.57
C GLN A 538 -42.98 -7.39 9.58
N SER A 539 -42.03 -7.42 10.52
CA SER A 539 -41.20 -8.60 10.75
C SER A 539 -42.12 -9.78 11.03
N SER A 540 -41.92 -10.92 10.36
CA SER A 540 -42.71 -12.14 10.52
C SER A 540 -42.62 -12.75 11.93
N LEU A 541 -41.91 -12.12 12.86
CA LEU A 541 -41.85 -12.48 14.30
C LEU A 541 -43.15 -12.14 15.05
N TYR A 542 -44.08 -11.36 14.46
CA TYR A 542 -45.32 -10.90 15.11
C TYR A 542 -46.60 -11.39 14.43
N THR A 543 -46.53 -12.25 13.42
CA THR A 543 -47.74 -12.88 12.88
C THR A 543 -48.28 -13.89 13.89
N CYS A 544 -49.53 -13.69 14.33
CA CYS A 544 -50.24 -14.62 15.21
C CYS A 544 -50.22 -16.04 14.65
N SER A 545 -49.95 -17.01 15.54
CA SER A 545 -50.10 -18.44 15.31
C SER A 545 -51.51 -18.73 14.77
N ASN A 546 -51.63 -19.43 13.64
CA ASN A 546 -52.91 -19.97 13.20
C ASN A 546 -53.14 -21.36 13.86
N ASP A 547 -54.40 -21.76 14.05
CA ASP A 547 -54.76 -23.09 14.61
C ASP A 547 -54.24 -24.29 13.80
N ALA A 548 -53.81 -24.06 12.56
CA ALA A 548 -53.10 -25.04 11.74
C ALA A 548 -51.63 -25.24 12.17
N ASP A 549 -50.97 -24.19 12.68
CA ASP A 549 -49.56 -24.22 13.12
C ASP A 549 -49.41 -25.03 14.42
N ALA A 550 -50.45 -25.02 15.28
CA ALA A 550 -50.51 -25.87 16.47
C ALA A 550 -50.70 -27.37 16.14
N LYS A 551 -51.24 -27.69 14.96
CA LYS A 551 -51.44 -29.08 14.49
C LYS A 551 -50.24 -29.66 13.74
N ASP A 552 -49.45 -28.83 13.06
CA ASP A 552 -48.21 -29.25 12.38
C ASP A 552 -46.97 -29.27 13.30
N GLY A 553 -47.03 -28.61 14.46
CA GLY A 553 -45.95 -28.60 15.45
C GLY A 553 -44.69 -27.83 15.02
N SER A 554 -44.81 -26.93 14.04
CA SER A 554 -43.70 -26.08 13.57
C SER A 554 -43.50 -24.87 14.48
N SER A 555 -42.28 -24.66 14.97
CA SER A 555 -41.94 -23.53 15.86
C SER A 555 -41.91 -22.19 15.10
N LEU A 556 -42.16 -21.05 15.77
CA LEU A 556 -42.00 -19.71 15.17
C LEU A 556 -40.58 -19.47 14.67
N PHE A 557 -39.59 -20.06 15.35
CA PHE A 557 -38.20 -20.09 14.91
C PHE A 557 -38.09 -20.80 13.56
N GLU A 558 -38.67 -21.98 13.38
CA GLU A 558 -38.65 -22.71 12.10
C GLU A 558 -39.23 -21.86 10.97
N ARG A 559 -40.44 -21.31 11.12
CA ARG A 559 -41.09 -20.50 10.07
C ARG A 559 -40.30 -19.24 9.71
N SER A 560 -39.80 -18.52 10.72
CA SER A 560 -38.97 -17.32 10.50
C SER A 560 -37.62 -17.67 9.87
N THR A 561 -37.02 -18.78 10.26
CA THR A 561 -35.78 -19.36 9.73
C THR A 561 -35.96 -19.80 8.28
N MET A 562 -37.07 -20.47 7.94
CA MET A 562 -37.39 -20.88 6.56
C MET A 562 -37.52 -19.68 5.64
N HIS A 563 -38.28 -18.67 6.07
CA HIS A 563 -38.48 -17.45 5.29
C HIS A 563 -37.16 -16.65 5.15
N ALA A 564 -36.35 -16.61 6.20
CA ALA A 564 -35.05 -15.95 6.17
C ALA A 564 -34.06 -16.66 5.23
N LEU A 565 -33.95 -17.99 5.29
CA LEU A 565 -33.09 -18.80 4.41
C LEU A 565 -33.47 -18.64 2.93
N ALA A 566 -34.77 -18.66 2.62
CA ALA A 566 -35.28 -18.47 1.27
C ALA A 566 -34.97 -17.07 0.71
N GLN A 567 -34.83 -16.07 1.59
CA GLN A 567 -34.49 -14.69 1.22
C GLN A 567 -33.00 -14.35 1.40
N THR A 568 -32.16 -15.34 1.75
CA THR A 568 -30.71 -15.11 1.88
C THR A 568 -30.06 -15.22 0.50
N TYR A 569 -29.87 -14.05 -0.13
CA TYR A 569 -29.06 -13.83 -1.33
C TYR A 569 -27.67 -13.32 -0.94
N GLY A 570 -26.74 -13.30 -1.89
CA GLY A 570 -25.37 -12.81 -1.64
C GLY A 570 -24.28 -13.88 -1.80
N LEU A 571 -23.15 -13.63 -1.15
CA LEU A 571 -21.98 -14.52 -1.15
C LEU A 571 -22.15 -15.64 -0.12
N VAL A 572 -22.79 -16.73 -0.55
CA VAL A 572 -23.20 -17.86 0.31
C VAL A 572 -22.74 -19.17 -0.32
N ALA A 573 -22.03 -19.98 0.46
CA ALA A 573 -21.58 -21.29 0.00
C ALA A 573 -22.77 -22.27 -0.14
N PRO A 574 -22.68 -23.28 -1.04
CA PRO A 574 -23.68 -24.33 -1.14
C PRO A 574 -23.87 -25.04 0.21
N LEU A 575 -25.12 -25.23 0.64
CA LEU A 575 -25.45 -25.95 1.88
C LEU A 575 -26.75 -26.73 1.74
N ASP A 576 -26.88 -27.79 2.56
CA ASP A 576 -28.14 -28.49 2.73
C ASP A 576 -29.00 -27.73 3.74
N GLU A 577 -30.17 -27.26 3.33
CA GLU A 577 -31.03 -26.44 4.18
C GLU A 577 -31.70 -27.28 5.29
N TYR A 578 -31.93 -28.58 5.04
CA TYR A 578 -32.60 -29.49 5.95
C TYR A 578 -31.96 -30.87 5.98
N LYS A 579 -32.03 -31.53 7.14
CA LYS A 579 -31.73 -32.95 7.31
C LYS A 579 -33.00 -33.69 7.75
N LEU A 580 -33.23 -34.86 7.16
CA LEU A 580 -34.29 -35.77 7.59
C LEU A 580 -33.76 -36.62 8.73
N CYS A 581 -34.27 -36.40 9.94
CA CYS A 581 -33.93 -37.19 11.13
C CYS A 581 -35.19 -37.90 11.62
N GLY A 582 -35.21 -39.24 11.57
CA GLY A 582 -36.33 -40.04 12.09
C GLY A 582 -37.68 -39.70 11.45
N GLY A 583 -37.71 -39.44 10.14
CA GLY A 583 -38.94 -39.09 9.41
C GLY A 583 -39.40 -37.63 9.55
N THR A 584 -38.74 -36.84 10.41
CA THR A 584 -39.05 -35.42 10.63
C THR A 584 -38.01 -34.52 9.96
N ARG A 585 -38.45 -33.40 9.36
CA ARG A 585 -37.58 -32.42 8.70
C ARG A 585 -37.02 -31.48 9.78
N LYS A 586 -35.69 -31.46 9.95
CA LYS A 586 -35.00 -30.56 10.88
C LYS A 586 -34.13 -29.57 10.10
N VAL A 587 -33.99 -28.35 10.61
CA VAL A 587 -33.09 -27.32 10.06
C VAL A 587 -31.65 -27.81 10.23
N SER A 588 -30.86 -27.74 9.16
CA SER A 588 -29.49 -28.25 9.24
C SER A 588 -28.59 -27.38 10.13
N PRO A 589 -27.53 -27.96 10.74
CA PRO A 589 -26.53 -27.19 11.49
C PRO A 589 -25.92 -26.02 10.70
N SER A 590 -25.79 -26.18 9.38
CA SER A 590 -25.18 -25.18 8.50
C SER A 590 -26.15 -24.04 8.17
N ALA A 591 -27.45 -24.32 8.14
CA ALA A 591 -28.49 -23.31 7.99
C ALA A 591 -28.65 -22.47 9.27
N ILE A 592 -28.54 -23.08 10.45
CA ILE A 592 -28.51 -22.37 11.74
C ILE A 592 -27.33 -21.40 11.80
N TRP A 593 -26.15 -21.86 11.40
CA TRP A 593 -24.95 -21.02 11.31
C TRP A 593 -25.10 -19.87 10.29
N LEU A 594 -25.66 -20.16 9.09
CA LEU A 594 -25.89 -19.16 8.05
C LEU A 594 -26.76 -17.99 8.56
N LEU A 595 -27.77 -18.29 9.36
CA LEU A 595 -28.64 -17.29 9.98
C LEU A 595 -27.99 -16.53 11.14
N GLY A 596 -26.76 -16.89 11.51
CA GLY A 596 -26.01 -16.26 12.58
C GLY A 596 -26.43 -16.73 13.97
N TYR A 597 -26.83 -17.99 14.12
CA TYR A 597 -27.15 -18.59 15.42
C TYR A 597 -26.13 -19.66 15.83
N ILE A 598 -25.91 -19.78 17.13
CA ILE A 598 -25.10 -20.82 17.78
C ILE A 598 -25.87 -21.42 18.96
N ILE A 599 -25.56 -22.66 19.34
CA ILE A 599 -26.16 -23.31 20.50
C ILE A 599 -25.17 -23.27 21.65
N LEU A 600 -25.61 -22.74 22.78
CA LEU A 600 -24.85 -22.62 24.02
C LEU A 600 -25.42 -23.59 25.06
N LYS A 601 -24.54 -24.43 25.63
CA LYS A 601 -24.84 -25.41 26.68
C LYS A 601 -25.96 -26.39 26.31
N ASP A 602 -26.20 -26.60 25.02
CA ASP A 602 -27.32 -27.41 24.50
C ASP A 602 -28.72 -26.98 25.01
N GLU A 603 -28.82 -25.79 25.60
CA GLU A 603 -30.03 -25.24 26.26
C GLU A 603 -30.51 -23.96 25.56
N PHE A 604 -29.60 -23.16 25.00
CA PHE A 604 -29.90 -21.82 24.48
C PHE A 604 -29.42 -21.64 23.04
N VAL A 605 -30.27 -21.11 22.17
CA VAL A 605 -29.90 -20.62 20.84
C VAL A 605 -29.64 -19.12 20.92
N VAL A 606 -28.41 -18.73 20.65
CA VAL A 606 -27.92 -17.35 20.79
C VAL A 606 -27.45 -16.82 19.44
N GLU A 607 -27.62 -15.52 19.21
CA GLU A 607 -27.08 -14.86 18.02
C GLU A 607 -25.56 -14.72 18.10
N LEU A 608 -24.87 -15.03 17.00
CA LEU A 608 -23.41 -14.96 16.87
C LEU A 608 -22.88 -13.55 17.18
N ARG A 609 -23.63 -12.50 16.81
CA ARG A 609 -23.27 -11.10 17.12
C ARG A 609 -23.25 -10.78 18.62
N ASP A 610 -24.00 -11.53 19.42
CA ASP A 610 -24.07 -11.34 20.87
C ASP A 610 -22.98 -12.14 21.61
N TYR A 611 -22.25 -13.02 20.93
CA TYR A 611 -21.20 -13.83 21.54
C TYR A 611 -20.12 -13.01 22.26
N VAL A 612 -19.61 -11.96 21.59
CA VAL A 612 -18.63 -11.03 22.19
C VAL A 612 -19.25 -10.25 23.35
N ARG A 613 -20.55 -9.93 23.28
CA ARG A 613 -21.28 -9.24 24.36
C ARG A 613 -21.45 -10.12 25.59
N ILE A 614 -21.64 -11.43 25.41
CA ILE A 614 -21.70 -12.39 26.51
C ILE A 614 -20.33 -12.48 27.19
N TRP A 615 -19.24 -12.57 26.42
CA TRP A 615 -17.88 -12.51 26.96
C TRP A 615 -17.66 -11.23 27.79
N ALA A 616 -18.03 -10.08 27.26
CA ALA A 616 -17.91 -8.81 27.99
C ALA A 616 -18.70 -8.83 29.31
N ASN A 617 -19.94 -9.31 29.30
CA ASN A 617 -20.78 -9.41 30.50
C ASN A 617 -20.27 -10.43 31.54
N LEU A 618 -19.47 -11.43 31.14
CA LEU A 618 -18.86 -12.39 32.07
C LEU A 618 -17.55 -11.88 32.66
N LEU A 619 -16.80 -11.07 31.91
CA LEU A 619 -15.55 -10.47 32.36
C LEU A 619 -15.79 -9.24 33.23
N LEU A 620 -16.88 -8.52 32.99
CA LEU A 620 -17.25 -7.31 33.75
C LEU A 620 -18.15 -7.70 34.94
N PRO A 621 -17.97 -7.08 36.11
CA PRO A 621 -18.81 -7.34 37.28
C PRO A 621 -20.25 -6.80 37.13
N SER A 622 -20.54 -6.05 36.06
CA SER A 622 -21.84 -5.46 35.77
C SER A 622 -22.42 -5.98 34.44
N ARG A 623 -23.75 -6.11 34.38
CA ARG A 623 -24.47 -6.48 33.15
C ARG A 623 -24.53 -5.30 32.19
N VAL A 624 -23.48 -5.12 31.39
CA VAL A 624 -23.38 -4.00 30.45
C VAL A 624 -24.32 -4.16 29.25
N PHE A 625 -24.47 -5.39 28.74
CA PHE A 625 -25.29 -5.67 27.56
C PHE A 625 -26.47 -6.59 27.89
N ARG A 626 -27.65 -6.31 27.29
CA ARG A 626 -28.79 -7.24 27.34
C ARG A 626 -28.72 -8.18 26.14
N VAL A 627 -28.65 -9.48 26.41
CA VAL A 627 -28.59 -10.54 25.39
C VAL A 627 -29.86 -11.38 25.46
N TYR A 628 -30.41 -11.73 24.31
CA TYR A 628 -31.65 -12.50 24.18
C TYR A 628 -31.38 -13.83 23.45
N CYS A 629 -32.08 -14.89 23.85
CA CYS A 629 -31.91 -16.24 23.31
C CYS A 629 -33.24 -16.97 23.15
N PHE A 630 -33.27 -18.02 22.32
CA PHE A 630 -34.36 -19.00 22.34
C PHE A 630 -33.96 -20.18 23.23
N ARG A 631 -34.88 -20.66 24.07
CA ARG A 631 -34.65 -21.84 24.91
C ARG A 631 -35.01 -23.10 24.14
N ILE A 632 -34.17 -24.12 24.21
CA ILE A 632 -34.44 -25.43 23.59
C ILE A 632 -35.25 -26.28 24.58
N GLN A 633 -36.40 -26.77 24.14
CA GLN A 633 -37.32 -27.64 24.86
C GLN A 633 -37.14 -29.10 24.41
N GLU A 634 -37.90 -30.02 25.03
CA GLU A 634 -37.86 -31.44 24.69
C GLU A 634 -38.17 -31.68 23.20
N GLY A 635 -37.41 -32.57 22.56
CA GLY A 635 -37.58 -32.90 21.14
C GLY A 635 -36.87 -31.96 20.14
N ASP A 636 -35.85 -31.22 20.58
CA ASP A 636 -35.10 -30.21 19.80
C ASP A 636 -35.96 -29.03 19.31
N THR A 637 -37.11 -28.80 19.96
CA THR A 637 -38.02 -27.70 19.65
C THR A 637 -37.57 -26.41 20.34
N THR A 638 -37.70 -25.26 19.68
CA THR A 638 -37.30 -23.97 20.26
C THR A 638 -38.49 -23.19 20.85
N SER A 639 -38.22 -22.36 21.85
CA SER A 639 -39.24 -21.51 22.48
C SER A 639 -39.89 -20.55 21.49
N ILE A 640 -41.18 -20.27 21.71
CA ILE A 640 -41.99 -19.41 20.85
C ILE A 640 -41.46 -17.96 20.83
N HIS A 641 -40.89 -17.49 21.95
CA HIS A 641 -40.36 -16.13 22.09
C HIS A 641 -38.90 -16.13 22.52
N LYS A 642 -38.21 -15.02 22.19
CA LYS A 642 -36.88 -14.73 22.73
C LYS A 642 -37.00 -14.31 24.19
N GLU A 643 -36.19 -14.93 25.03
CA GLU A 643 -36.11 -14.64 26.45
C GLU A 643 -34.74 -14.02 26.78
N PRO A 644 -34.62 -13.19 27.82
CA PRO A 644 -33.33 -12.67 28.26
C PRO A 644 -32.45 -13.84 28.73
N LEU A 645 -31.19 -13.90 28.26
CA LEU A 645 -30.26 -14.98 28.60
C LEU A 645 -29.97 -14.95 30.12
N PRO A 646 -30.27 -16.03 30.87
CA PRO A 646 -29.98 -16.08 32.29
C PRO A 646 -28.46 -16.19 32.51
N MET A 647 -27.82 -15.06 32.82
CA MET A 647 -26.38 -15.01 33.09
C MET A 647 -25.99 -15.71 34.41
N GLN A 648 -26.96 -15.95 35.29
CA GLN A 648 -26.75 -16.66 36.56
C GLN A 648 -26.55 -18.15 36.28
N GLY A 649 -25.29 -18.59 36.33
CA GLY A 649 -24.91 -20.00 36.08
C GLY A 649 -24.08 -20.22 34.82
N LEU A 650 -23.90 -19.21 33.97
CA LEU A 650 -22.97 -19.23 32.84
C LEU A 650 -21.54 -18.93 33.33
N ARG A 651 -20.59 -19.81 33.01
CA ARG A 651 -19.15 -19.63 33.27
C ARG A 651 -18.42 -19.39 31.95
N ALA A 652 -17.26 -18.72 32.02
CA ALA A 652 -16.40 -18.52 30.84
C ALA A 652 -16.01 -19.84 30.15
N ARG A 653 -15.87 -20.93 30.93
CA ARG A 653 -15.63 -22.28 30.41
C ARG A 653 -16.76 -22.77 29.49
N ASP A 654 -18.01 -22.37 29.72
CA ASP A 654 -19.14 -22.80 28.91
C ASP A 654 -19.08 -22.20 27.51
N LEU A 655 -18.56 -20.97 27.40
CA LEU A 655 -18.28 -20.32 26.11
C LEU A 655 -17.09 -20.92 25.34
N LEU A 656 -16.28 -21.79 25.96
CA LEU A 656 -15.17 -22.45 25.30
C LEU A 656 -15.49 -23.91 24.98
N CYS A 657 -16.11 -24.62 25.94
CA CYS A 657 -16.29 -26.07 25.87
C CYS A 657 -17.70 -26.50 25.48
N HIS A 658 -18.71 -25.64 25.61
CA HIS A 658 -20.12 -25.98 25.45
C HIS A 658 -20.81 -25.17 24.34
N ILE A 659 -20.09 -24.87 23.25
CA ILE A 659 -20.68 -24.33 22.03
C ILE A 659 -20.84 -25.46 21.02
N SER A 660 -22.05 -25.65 20.51
CA SER A 660 -22.37 -26.70 19.56
C SER A 660 -23.23 -26.17 18.39
N LEU A 661 -23.34 -26.99 17.35
CA LEU A 661 -24.38 -26.88 16.33
C LEU A 661 -25.03 -28.25 16.19
N ARG A 662 -26.35 -28.31 16.36
CA ARG A 662 -27.15 -29.53 16.14
C ARG A 662 -28.41 -29.20 15.34
N PRO A 663 -28.99 -30.17 14.62
CA PRO A 663 -30.23 -29.95 13.91
C PRO A 663 -31.35 -29.56 14.88
N LEU A 664 -32.12 -28.52 14.56
CA LEU A 664 -33.23 -28.02 15.39
C LEU A 664 -34.57 -28.18 14.67
N ARG A 665 -35.64 -28.18 15.46
CA ARG A 665 -37.04 -28.22 15.01
C ARG A 665 -37.79 -26.96 15.43
#